data_AF-A0A9X3H8C1-F1
#
_entry.id   AF-A0A9X3H8C1-F1
#
_cell.length_a   1.000
_cell.length_b   1.000
_cell.length_c   1.000
_cell.angle_alpha   90.00
_cell.angle_beta   90.00
_cell.angle_gamma   90.00
#
_symmetry.space_group_name_H-M   'P 1'
#
loop_
_entity.id
_entity.type
_entity.pdbx_description
1 polymer ?
#
loop_
_entity_poly.entity_id
_entity_poly.type
_entity_poly.pdbx_seq_one_letter_code
_entity_poly.pdbx_strand_id
1 'polypeptide(L)'
;MKAHFYLLIIGLSTLVGLSPANAQSFEYCDSNFDYTPVELFDADLASLCVEFPNAVTSGCSFEMFDAESIPQTWRDEVSQNSQKWNQIPANTDIEIDLSFNFVHEPWFGPAPNPYSNPFDNVIQVNWRGEAFLVNLSEQEPGDPGTGGLGSSRIFGSFTFNSGPAIIDGDLSAGLEIIFFNNETGDPAYAAATWMFVEGEGILNDPEWTTTAPAVPQIILRDPPGDGSFTELLQGDETCHGHSISLSKDESNSVWGSAKLGVSGEVGFLVTTEVETFVEVSAGLEMGFTETTVDESKLCVRVENTYSTSIDDPILQENSGDLYIGSAITYAYGVFKTISMNGNCEVIEDNSLAFLPVSSNGFFIYPEGYITGSIIPDLEENLASLDPDSDEYRLVADQLEVWQENIQMNADIKDAAFAEQVPATAQFLAGSSTTNSITTTTAEMQEIEYNMYIEESAAIEAGVYVSGSGGSLGSQVRSKTTKGSTSTSSNVHSTEISYTFNDDDSGTGNQDGDVFSVNIYQDLTFGTPIFDLVESESSTSCPYEGGYQIDNPDISFSESGTINLTIEDIPDGETSTFEVDICNESDFDREYFVYVPLESNLNGLQVQLAGTPINVTDGVTTGVIAGNTCLEGVDVTISQTVGSPELNYEDVKIELFTPCQPGFEPSTAVVTFDAFFSNTLSTDELASKENGIKLYPNPNNGQFTIELDDLSEMSTLQVHDLTGRLVYQTILTPGSDIFDLQLESGAKGMYILSLSGNDRQRVQRFTTY
;
A
#
# COMPACT_ATOMS: atom_id res chain seq x y z
N MET A 1 -24.65 17.57 16.10
CA MET A 1 -25.18 18.70 15.30
C MET A 1 -24.22 18.91 14.14
N LYS A 2 -24.20 17.95 13.20
CA LYS A 2 -23.34 17.93 12.00
C LYS A 2 -24.29 17.99 10.81
N ALA A 3 -24.16 19.05 10.01
CA ALA A 3 -25.02 19.30 8.87
C ALA A 3 -24.54 18.46 7.69
N HIS A 4 -25.45 17.65 7.14
CA HIS A 4 -25.33 17.06 5.82
C HIS A 4 -25.04 18.16 4.78
N PHE A 5 -23.93 18.01 4.09
CA PHE A 5 -23.64 18.72 2.85
C PHE A 5 -23.35 17.65 1.79
N TYR A 6 -24.42 17.04 1.27
CA TYR A 6 -24.41 16.45 -0.06
C TYR A 6 -24.23 17.62 -1.04
N LEU A 7 -22.99 17.95 -1.36
CA LEU A 7 -22.67 18.83 -2.47
C LEU A 7 -22.71 17.96 -3.72
N LEU A 8 -23.83 18.03 -4.42
CA LEU A 8 -23.99 17.55 -5.78
C LEU A 8 -23.01 18.32 -6.67
N ILE A 9 -21.76 17.85 -6.77
CA ILE A 9 -20.83 18.30 -7.80
C ILE A 9 -21.30 17.67 -9.10
N ILE A 10 -22.22 18.35 -9.76
CA ILE A 10 -22.41 18.18 -11.20
C ILE A 10 -21.14 18.77 -11.82
N GLY A 11 -20.10 17.94 -11.93
CA GLY A 11 -19.04 18.18 -12.89
C GLY A 11 -19.71 18.20 -14.24
N LEU A 12 -19.67 19.35 -14.92
CA LEU A 12 -19.97 19.43 -16.35
C LEU A 12 -18.89 18.62 -17.08
N SER A 13 -18.96 17.29 -17.05
CA SER A 13 -18.60 16.49 -18.20
C SER A 13 -19.79 16.56 -19.15
N THR A 14 -19.94 17.70 -19.82
CA THR A 14 -20.56 17.67 -21.13
C THR A 14 -19.57 16.93 -22.04
N LEU A 15 -19.56 15.60 -21.93
CA LEU A 15 -19.43 14.80 -23.13
C LEU A 15 -20.58 15.28 -24.01
N VAL A 16 -20.23 16.14 -24.97
CA VAL A 16 -20.91 16.10 -26.24
C VAL A 16 -20.66 14.68 -26.72
N GLY A 17 -21.57 13.77 -26.36
CA GLY A 17 -21.81 12.64 -27.21
C GLY A 17 -22.03 13.26 -28.58
N LEU A 18 -21.08 13.09 -29.48
CA LEU A 18 -21.26 13.34 -30.90
C LEU A 18 -22.24 12.28 -31.43
N SER A 19 -23.46 12.25 -30.87
CA SER A 19 -24.62 12.21 -31.75
C SER A 19 -24.34 13.33 -32.75
N PRO A 20 -24.35 13.10 -34.08
CA PRO A 20 -24.17 14.15 -35.05
C PRO A 20 -25.34 15.13 -34.90
N ALA A 21 -25.19 16.06 -33.97
CA ALA A 21 -26.15 17.09 -33.67
C ALA A 21 -26.03 18.08 -34.81
N ASN A 22 -26.82 17.79 -35.84
CA ASN A 22 -26.91 18.48 -37.12
C ASN A 22 -25.68 18.29 -38.03
N ALA A 23 -25.53 17.08 -38.60
CA ALA A 23 -25.03 17.01 -39.98
C ALA A 23 -26.01 17.83 -40.84
N GLN A 24 -25.63 19.05 -41.18
CA GLN A 24 -26.38 19.86 -42.15
C GLN A 24 -25.79 19.56 -43.51
N SER A 25 -26.62 19.26 -44.50
CA SER A 25 -26.15 19.26 -45.88
C SER A 25 -25.62 20.65 -46.19
N PHE A 26 -24.34 20.72 -46.54
CA PHE A 26 -23.70 21.98 -46.90
C PHE A 26 -23.55 22.02 -48.42
N GLU A 27 -24.23 22.95 -49.06
CA GLU A 27 -24.20 23.17 -50.50
C GLU A 27 -23.42 24.45 -50.80
N TYR A 28 -22.30 24.33 -51.50
CA TYR A 28 -21.60 25.47 -52.07
C TYR A 28 -21.90 25.55 -53.56
N CYS A 29 -22.62 26.59 -53.98
CA CYS A 29 -22.84 26.89 -55.38
C CYS A 29 -22.13 28.19 -55.76
N ASP A 30 -21.06 28.10 -56.57
CA ASP A 30 -20.53 29.29 -57.23
C ASP A 30 -21.28 29.53 -58.55
N SER A 31 -21.59 30.80 -58.80
CA SER A 31 -22.26 31.28 -60.03
C SER A 31 -21.56 32.53 -60.60
N ASN A 32 -20.48 33.00 -59.98
CA ASN A 32 -19.69 34.16 -60.41
C ASN A 32 -18.33 33.69 -60.93
N PHE A 33 -18.33 33.03 -62.09
CA PHE A 33 -17.11 32.74 -62.82
C PHE A 33 -16.67 34.03 -63.55
N ASP A 34 -15.80 34.83 -62.92
CA ASP A 34 -15.25 36.07 -63.52
C ASP A 34 -14.33 35.79 -64.73
N TYR A 35 -14.05 34.52 -65.00
CA TYR A 35 -13.32 34.03 -66.16
C TYR A 35 -14.14 32.93 -66.85
N THR A 36 -14.46 33.14 -68.12
CA THR A 36 -14.83 32.05 -69.01
C THR A 36 -13.61 31.15 -69.15
N PRO A 37 -13.69 29.85 -68.80
CA PRO A 37 -12.58 28.92 -69.01
C PRO A 37 -12.14 28.99 -70.47
N VAL A 38 -10.83 28.95 -70.68
CA VAL A 38 -10.22 29.10 -72.00
C VAL A 38 -10.87 28.11 -72.98
N GLU A 39 -11.59 28.65 -73.97
CA GLU A 39 -12.14 27.96 -75.14
C GLU A 39 -13.26 26.91 -74.92
N LEU A 40 -14.25 27.19 -74.05
CA LEU A 40 -15.56 26.54 -74.13
C LEU A 40 -16.43 27.21 -75.20
N PHE A 41 -16.28 26.82 -76.47
CA PHE A 41 -16.84 27.57 -77.61
C PHE A 41 -18.38 27.64 -77.70
N ASP A 42 -19.15 26.87 -76.90
CA ASP A 42 -20.63 26.76 -77.07
C ASP A 42 -21.45 26.62 -75.74
N ALA A 43 -20.85 26.78 -74.56
CA ALA A 43 -21.55 26.69 -73.27
C ALA A 43 -20.89 27.55 -72.18
N ASP A 44 -21.69 28.36 -71.48
CA ASP A 44 -21.24 29.09 -70.28
C ASP A 44 -21.57 28.27 -69.03
N LEU A 45 -20.59 28.09 -68.14
CA LEU A 45 -20.81 27.50 -66.83
C LEU A 45 -21.67 28.46 -66.00
N ALA A 46 -22.88 28.03 -65.64
CA ALA A 46 -23.84 28.86 -64.92
C ALA A 46 -23.76 28.67 -63.42
N SER A 47 -23.50 27.44 -62.97
CA SER A 47 -23.18 27.17 -61.57
C SER A 47 -22.40 25.88 -61.40
N LEU A 48 -21.44 25.87 -60.46
CA LEU A 48 -20.87 24.66 -59.88
C LEU A 48 -21.37 24.55 -58.45
N CYS A 49 -22.09 23.47 -58.16
CA CYS A 49 -22.53 23.11 -56.83
C CYS A 49 -21.78 21.87 -56.33
N VAL A 50 -21.13 21.98 -55.17
CA VAL A 50 -20.57 20.87 -54.41
C VAL A 50 -21.33 20.77 -53.10
N GLU A 51 -21.97 19.63 -52.89
CA GLU A 51 -22.77 19.34 -51.71
C GLU A 51 -22.10 18.22 -50.90
N PHE A 52 -22.04 18.42 -49.59
CA PHE A 52 -21.60 17.42 -48.63
C PHE A 52 -22.83 16.94 -47.86
N PRO A 53 -23.50 15.87 -48.33
CA PRO A 53 -24.75 15.39 -47.74
C PRO A 53 -24.57 14.79 -46.34
N ASN A 54 -23.36 14.36 -45.98
CA ASN A 54 -23.05 13.77 -44.69
C ASN A 54 -21.74 14.32 -44.09
N ALA A 55 -21.58 14.12 -42.77
CA ALA A 55 -20.29 14.18 -42.06
C ALA A 55 -19.46 15.47 -42.18
N VAL A 56 -20.01 16.58 -42.71
CA VAL A 56 -19.36 17.89 -42.69
C VAL A 56 -20.12 18.83 -41.75
N THR A 57 -19.43 19.33 -40.74
CA THR A 57 -19.90 20.45 -39.92
C THR A 57 -19.40 21.75 -40.53
N SER A 58 -20.26 22.78 -40.60
CA SER A 58 -19.90 24.05 -41.24
C SER A 58 -18.80 24.77 -40.45
N GLY A 59 -17.54 24.51 -40.81
CA GLY A 59 -16.39 25.28 -40.36
C GLY A 59 -16.35 26.60 -41.11
N CYS A 60 -16.72 27.69 -40.44
CA CYS A 60 -16.00 28.98 -40.51
C CYS A 60 -16.05 29.82 -41.79
N SER A 61 -15.68 29.27 -42.93
CA SER A 61 -16.02 29.75 -44.26
C SER A 61 -15.68 28.65 -45.25
N PHE A 62 -16.69 28.16 -45.97
CA PHE A 62 -16.45 27.27 -47.09
C PHE A 62 -15.90 28.10 -48.26
N GLU A 63 -14.65 27.86 -48.63
CA GLU A 63 -14.06 28.43 -49.84
C GLU A 63 -13.61 27.28 -50.77
N MET A 64 -14.12 27.28 -52.00
CA MET A 64 -13.57 26.51 -53.11
C MET A 64 -12.99 27.48 -54.13
N PHE A 65 -11.76 27.25 -54.54
CA PHE A 65 -11.05 28.12 -55.47
C PHE A 65 -10.92 27.48 -56.85
N ASP A 66 -11.02 28.29 -57.89
CA ASP A 66 -10.62 27.92 -59.25
C ASP A 66 -9.09 27.76 -59.33
N ALA A 67 -8.65 26.55 -59.69
CA ALA A 67 -7.26 26.13 -59.68
C ALA A 67 -6.33 26.94 -60.59
N GLU A 68 -6.84 27.59 -61.65
CA GLU A 68 -5.99 28.44 -62.52
C GLU A 68 -5.62 29.78 -61.86
N SER A 69 -6.26 30.13 -60.74
CA SER A 69 -6.06 31.40 -60.05
C SER A 69 -5.38 31.31 -58.69
N ILE A 70 -5.07 30.10 -58.18
CA ILE A 70 -4.51 29.94 -56.82
C ILE A 70 -3.07 30.50 -56.78
N PRO A 71 -2.83 31.70 -56.18
CA PRO A 71 -1.51 32.28 -56.11
C PRO A 71 -0.64 31.44 -55.17
N GLN A 72 0.64 31.25 -55.48
CA GLN A 72 1.59 30.55 -54.58
C GLN A 72 1.61 31.19 -53.18
N THR A 73 1.47 32.52 -53.12
CA THR A 73 1.39 33.29 -51.88
C THR A 73 0.16 32.95 -51.03
N TRP A 74 -0.94 32.52 -51.64
CA TRP A 74 -2.14 32.08 -50.92
C TRP A 74 -1.97 30.65 -50.38
N ARG A 75 -1.32 29.76 -51.15
CA ARG A 75 -0.88 28.44 -50.66
C ARG A 75 0.01 28.57 -49.42
N ASP A 76 0.84 29.61 -49.38
CA ASP A 76 1.74 29.91 -48.26
C ASP A 76 1.03 30.63 -47.08
N GLU A 77 -0.11 31.32 -47.30
CA GLU A 77 -0.88 32.08 -46.28
C GLU A 77 -1.99 31.26 -45.59
N VAL A 78 -2.53 30.23 -46.24
CA VAL A 78 -3.67 29.43 -45.73
C VAL A 78 -3.27 28.38 -44.70
N SER A 79 -2.03 27.87 -44.78
CA SER A 79 -1.44 27.03 -43.73
C SER A 79 -1.41 27.71 -42.35
N GLN A 80 -1.64 29.04 -42.29
CA GLN A 80 -1.64 29.83 -41.08
C GLN A 80 -3.03 30.36 -40.66
N ASN A 81 -4.12 30.05 -41.40
CA ASN A 81 -5.43 30.70 -41.20
C ASN A 81 -6.60 29.70 -41.09
N SER A 82 -6.92 29.28 -39.85
CA SER A 82 -7.93 28.26 -39.50
C SER A 82 -9.38 28.60 -39.89
N GLN A 83 -9.69 29.84 -40.30
CA GLN A 83 -11.04 30.25 -40.70
C GLN A 83 -11.51 29.67 -42.05
N LYS A 84 -10.65 28.97 -42.79
CA LYS A 84 -10.89 28.52 -44.19
C LYS A 84 -10.94 27.00 -44.35
N TRP A 85 -11.03 26.23 -43.27
CA TRP A 85 -11.02 24.77 -43.31
C TRP A 85 -12.42 24.18 -43.16
N ASN A 86 -12.72 23.16 -43.97
CA ASN A 86 -13.91 22.32 -43.81
C ASN A 86 -13.66 21.24 -42.75
N GLN A 87 -14.54 21.10 -41.77
CA GLN A 87 -14.42 20.09 -40.73
C GLN A 87 -14.97 18.76 -41.23
N ILE A 88 -14.17 17.70 -41.10
CA ILE A 88 -14.62 16.31 -41.27
C ILE A 88 -14.12 15.43 -40.13
N PRO A 89 -14.90 14.44 -39.69
CA PRO A 89 -14.44 13.46 -38.72
C PRO A 89 -13.41 12.52 -39.34
N ALA A 90 -12.44 12.07 -38.54
CA ALA A 90 -11.48 11.03 -38.91
C ALA A 90 -12.16 9.68 -39.22
N ASN A 91 -11.47 8.84 -40.00
CA ASN A 91 -11.84 7.47 -40.39
C ASN A 91 -13.29 7.31 -40.88
N THR A 92 -13.86 8.36 -41.46
CA THR A 92 -15.27 8.40 -41.88
C THR A 92 -15.35 8.49 -43.40
N ASP A 93 -16.31 7.76 -43.96
CA ASP A 93 -16.65 7.86 -45.38
C ASP A 93 -17.42 9.16 -45.64
N ILE A 94 -16.76 10.09 -46.34
CA ILE A 94 -17.32 11.39 -46.72
C ILE A 94 -17.92 11.26 -48.12
N GLU A 95 -19.22 11.50 -48.23
CA GLU A 95 -19.94 11.56 -49.49
C GLU A 95 -19.92 13.00 -50.02
N ILE A 96 -19.71 13.14 -51.32
CA ILE A 96 -19.77 14.41 -52.03
C ILE A 96 -20.68 14.25 -53.24
N ASP A 97 -21.67 15.14 -53.34
CA ASP A 97 -22.53 15.33 -54.49
C ASP A 97 -22.04 16.51 -55.32
N LEU A 98 -21.75 16.27 -56.59
CA LEU A 98 -21.35 17.30 -57.54
C LEU A 98 -22.50 17.59 -58.49
N SER A 99 -22.74 18.87 -58.77
CA SER A 99 -23.56 19.24 -59.92
C SER A 99 -23.12 20.52 -60.63
N PHE A 100 -23.05 20.42 -61.95
CA PHE A 100 -22.67 21.48 -62.87
C PHE A 100 -23.86 21.82 -63.73
N ASN A 101 -24.26 23.08 -63.73
CA ASN A 101 -25.31 23.57 -64.62
C ASN A 101 -24.68 24.46 -65.69
N PHE A 102 -25.00 24.18 -66.95
CA PHE A 102 -24.57 24.97 -68.09
C PHE A 102 -25.75 25.75 -68.65
N VAL A 103 -25.50 26.99 -69.05
CA VAL A 103 -26.44 27.78 -69.83
C VAL A 103 -25.87 27.91 -71.22
N HIS A 104 -26.67 27.50 -72.20
CA HIS A 104 -26.31 27.63 -73.60
C HIS A 104 -26.82 28.95 -74.17
N GLU A 105 -25.96 29.64 -74.91
CA GLU A 105 -26.33 30.80 -75.72
C GLU A 105 -27.41 30.42 -76.75
N PRO A 106 -28.44 31.27 -76.98
CA PRO A 106 -29.49 30.97 -77.93
C PRO A 106 -28.96 30.88 -79.36
N TRP A 107 -28.95 29.68 -79.92
CA TRP A 107 -28.52 29.43 -81.30
C TRP A 107 -29.55 29.93 -82.32
N PHE A 108 -29.14 30.86 -83.20
CA PHE A 108 -29.96 31.40 -84.29
C PHE A 108 -29.60 30.82 -85.68
N GLY A 109 -29.25 29.52 -85.76
CA GLY A 109 -28.86 28.85 -87.01
C GLY A 109 -29.79 27.69 -87.45
N PRO A 110 -29.74 27.25 -88.73
CA PRO A 110 -30.66 26.24 -89.30
C PRO A 110 -30.28 24.78 -89.04
N ALA A 111 -29.26 24.49 -88.21
CA ALA A 111 -28.87 23.14 -87.81
C ALA A 111 -29.19 22.91 -86.33
N PRO A 112 -29.52 21.68 -85.89
CA PRO A 112 -29.60 21.39 -84.46
C PRO A 112 -28.23 21.69 -83.85
N ASN A 113 -28.19 22.58 -82.87
CA ASN A 113 -27.01 22.77 -82.05
C ASN A 113 -26.81 21.46 -81.27
N PRO A 114 -25.73 20.68 -81.48
CA PRO A 114 -25.46 19.57 -80.59
C PRO A 114 -25.03 20.22 -79.27
N TYR A 115 -25.89 20.17 -78.26
CA TYR A 115 -25.53 20.52 -76.89
C TYR A 115 -24.44 19.53 -76.46
N SER A 116 -23.17 19.81 -76.74
CA SER A 116 -22.07 18.95 -76.31
C SER A 116 -21.52 19.49 -75.00
N ASN A 117 -21.73 18.74 -73.93
CA ASN A 117 -21.01 18.93 -72.69
C ASN A 117 -19.50 19.01 -72.98
N PRO A 118 -18.81 20.11 -72.59
CA PRO A 118 -17.39 20.29 -72.90
C PRO A 118 -16.44 19.51 -71.98
N PHE A 119 -16.95 18.96 -70.88
CA PHE A 119 -16.16 18.17 -69.94
C PHE A 119 -16.29 16.68 -70.23
N ASP A 120 -15.21 15.95 -69.99
CA ASP A 120 -15.28 14.49 -69.90
C ASP A 120 -16.22 14.12 -68.74
N ASN A 121 -16.96 13.02 -68.93
CA ASN A 121 -17.80 12.45 -67.88
C ASN A 121 -16.97 11.71 -66.82
N VAL A 122 -15.63 11.73 -66.93
CA VAL A 122 -14.71 11.24 -65.90
C VAL A 122 -13.92 12.42 -65.33
N ILE A 123 -13.93 12.54 -64.00
CA ILE A 123 -13.13 13.53 -63.25
C ILE A 123 -12.06 12.84 -62.41
N GLN A 124 -11.04 13.58 -62.00
CA GLN A 124 -10.03 13.12 -61.04
C GLN A 124 -10.20 13.85 -59.72
N VAL A 125 -10.30 13.09 -58.63
CA VAL A 125 -10.30 13.62 -57.26
C VAL A 125 -8.97 13.27 -56.62
N ASN A 126 -8.25 14.26 -56.10
CA ASN A 126 -7.05 14.07 -55.31
C ASN A 126 -7.37 14.31 -53.84
N TRP A 127 -7.10 13.30 -53.00
CA TRP A 127 -7.22 13.38 -51.55
C TRP A 127 -6.01 12.71 -50.91
N ARG A 128 -5.31 13.43 -50.02
CA ARG A 128 -4.11 12.94 -49.29
C ARG A 128 -3.07 12.23 -50.18
N GLY A 129 -2.87 12.74 -51.40
CA GLY A 129 -1.89 12.19 -52.35
C GLY A 129 -2.38 10.98 -53.15
N GLU A 130 -3.61 10.50 -52.93
CA GLU A 130 -4.26 9.50 -53.76
C GLU A 130 -5.18 10.16 -54.79
N ALA A 131 -5.18 9.61 -56.01
CA ALA A 131 -5.99 10.10 -57.13
C ALA A 131 -7.07 9.06 -57.49
N PHE A 132 -8.33 9.47 -57.49
CA PHE A 132 -9.49 8.66 -57.80
C PHE A 132 -10.15 9.15 -59.08
N LEU A 133 -10.53 8.23 -59.97
CA LEU A 133 -11.34 8.56 -61.15
C LEU A 133 -12.82 8.32 -60.85
N VAL A 134 -13.63 9.36 -61.01
CA VAL A 134 -15.07 9.33 -60.73
C VAL A 134 -15.85 9.51 -62.02
N ASN A 135 -16.79 8.61 -62.29
CA ASN A 135 -17.70 8.73 -63.44
C ASN A 135 -18.92 9.58 -63.04
N LEU A 136 -19.17 10.63 -63.80
CA LEU A 136 -20.33 11.49 -63.69
C LEU A 136 -21.43 11.08 -64.67
N SER A 137 -22.66 11.41 -64.33
CA SER A 137 -23.83 11.25 -65.18
C SER A 137 -24.21 12.58 -65.83
N GLU A 138 -24.61 12.51 -67.08
CA GLU A 138 -25.06 13.66 -67.85
C GLU A 138 -26.59 13.60 -68.02
N GLN A 139 -27.27 14.71 -67.69
CA GLN A 139 -28.65 14.94 -68.03
C GLN A 139 -28.74 15.95 -69.18
N GLU A 140 -29.05 15.41 -70.35
CA GLU A 140 -29.35 16.19 -71.55
C GLU A 140 -30.63 17.03 -71.38
N PRO A 141 -30.70 18.22 -72.03
CA PRO A 141 -31.87 19.09 -71.91
C PRO A 141 -33.15 18.39 -72.42
N GLY A 142 -34.25 18.59 -71.69
CA GLY A 142 -35.58 18.12 -72.13
C GLY A 142 -36.02 18.78 -73.45
N ASP A 143 -36.77 18.03 -74.27
CA ASP A 143 -37.26 18.38 -75.62
C ASP A 143 -37.58 19.89 -75.83
N PRO A 144 -37.03 20.58 -76.85
CA PRO A 144 -37.10 22.05 -77.02
C PRO A 144 -38.49 22.64 -77.31
N GLY A 145 -39.57 21.86 -77.21
CA GLY A 145 -40.91 22.19 -77.69
C GLY A 145 -41.60 23.39 -77.02
N THR A 146 -41.00 24.01 -75.99
CA THR A 146 -41.60 25.10 -75.22
C THR A 146 -40.67 26.30 -75.01
N GLY A 147 -39.76 26.62 -75.93
CA GLY A 147 -39.10 27.94 -75.99
C GLY A 147 -38.34 28.38 -74.71
N GLY A 148 -37.97 27.43 -73.85
CA GLY A 148 -37.08 27.66 -72.72
C GLY A 148 -35.63 27.50 -73.12
N LEU A 149 -34.73 28.24 -72.46
CA LEU A 149 -33.28 28.00 -72.53
C LEU A 149 -33.03 26.55 -72.08
N GLY A 150 -32.38 25.73 -72.92
CA GLY A 150 -31.98 24.38 -72.55
C GLY A 150 -30.81 24.45 -71.58
N SER A 151 -30.98 23.97 -70.36
CA SER A 151 -29.89 23.77 -69.40
C SER A 151 -29.49 22.30 -69.40
N SER A 152 -28.22 22.01 -69.67
CA SER A 152 -27.61 20.70 -69.46
C SER A 152 -27.02 20.64 -68.05
N ARG A 153 -27.09 19.46 -67.42
CA ARG A 153 -26.60 19.24 -66.06
C ARG A 153 -25.69 18.01 -66.02
N ILE A 154 -24.48 18.18 -65.53
CA ILE A 154 -23.61 17.05 -65.17
C ILE A 154 -23.71 16.89 -63.66
N PHE A 155 -23.87 15.66 -63.18
CA PHE A 155 -23.94 15.40 -61.75
C PHE A 155 -23.39 14.02 -61.44
N GLY A 156 -22.92 13.83 -60.22
CA GLY A 156 -22.47 12.54 -59.74
C GLY A 156 -22.05 12.62 -58.29
N SER A 157 -21.93 11.46 -57.68
CA SER A 157 -21.58 11.33 -56.28
C SER A 157 -20.33 10.49 -56.17
N PHE A 158 -19.46 10.82 -55.23
CA PHE A 158 -18.33 9.98 -54.86
C PHE A 158 -18.12 9.98 -53.37
N THR A 159 -17.41 8.95 -52.92
CA THR A 159 -17.07 8.77 -51.51
C THR A 159 -15.58 8.59 -51.39
N PHE A 160 -14.98 9.25 -50.42
CA PHE A 160 -13.61 9.00 -49.99
C PHE A 160 -13.57 8.83 -48.48
N ASN A 161 -12.61 8.05 -47.98
CA ASN A 161 -12.40 7.94 -46.55
C ASN A 161 -11.49 9.09 -46.08
N SER A 162 -11.90 9.80 -45.03
CA SER A 162 -11.12 10.91 -44.48
C SER A 162 -9.76 10.48 -43.91
N GLY A 163 -9.61 9.20 -43.56
CA GLY A 163 -8.41 8.65 -42.91
C GLY A 163 -8.20 9.20 -41.50
N PRO A 164 -7.08 8.85 -40.84
CA PRO A 164 -6.83 9.26 -39.46
C PRO A 164 -6.63 10.77 -39.35
N ALA A 165 -6.87 11.33 -38.17
CA ALA A 165 -6.59 12.74 -37.88
C ALA A 165 -5.09 13.05 -38.08
N ILE A 166 -4.79 14.27 -38.54
CA ILE A 166 -3.39 14.74 -38.67
C ILE A 166 -3.04 15.50 -37.40
N ILE A 167 -2.39 14.84 -36.46
CA ILE A 167 -2.15 15.36 -35.09
C ILE A 167 -0.82 16.10 -34.91
N ASP A 168 0.10 15.95 -35.87
CA ASP A 168 1.39 16.63 -35.91
C ASP A 168 1.68 17.17 -37.32
N GLY A 169 2.38 18.30 -37.41
CA GLY A 169 2.66 19.00 -38.66
C GLY A 169 1.51 19.86 -39.18
N ASP A 170 1.28 19.84 -40.50
CA ASP A 170 0.20 20.60 -41.15
C ASP A 170 -1.13 19.89 -40.92
N LEU A 171 -1.97 20.43 -40.04
CA LEU A 171 -3.23 19.84 -39.59
C LEU A 171 -4.32 19.81 -40.69
N SER A 172 -4.02 20.33 -41.89
CA SER A 172 -4.95 20.43 -43.00
C SER A 172 -4.60 19.46 -44.14
N ALA A 173 -5.63 18.91 -44.79
CA ALA A 173 -5.49 18.06 -45.97
C ALA A 173 -6.24 18.68 -47.16
N GLY A 174 -5.57 18.74 -48.32
CA GLY A 174 -6.17 19.28 -49.53
C GLY A 174 -7.08 18.25 -50.21
N LEU A 175 -8.30 18.68 -50.55
CA LEU A 175 -9.17 18.01 -51.50
C LEU A 175 -9.15 18.81 -52.81
N GLU A 176 -8.76 18.17 -53.90
CA GLU A 176 -8.73 18.79 -55.23
C GLU A 176 -9.55 17.94 -56.21
N ILE A 177 -10.37 18.61 -57.02
CA ILE A 177 -11.25 17.99 -58.00
C ILE A 177 -10.90 18.58 -59.36
N ILE A 178 -10.47 17.74 -60.30
CA ILE A 178 -9.97 18.11 -61.62
C ILE A 178 -10.94 17.58 -62.68
N PHE A 179 -11.36 18.49 -63.56
CA PHE A 179 -12.21 18.24 -64.72
C PHE A 179 -11.37 18.29 -65.98
N PHE A 180 -11.61 17.33 -66.87
CA PHE A 180 -10.86 17.22 -68.13
C PHE A 180 -11.72 17.67 -69.30
N ASN A 181 -11.10 18.24 -70.32
CA ASN A 181 -11.73 18.55 -71.58
C ASN A 181 -12.06 17.25 -72.35
N ASN A 182 -13.30 17.10 -72.84
CA ASN A 182 -13.76 15.89 -73.50
C ASN A 182 -13.07 15.58 -74.86
N GLU A 183 -12.51 16.59 -75.53
CA GLU A 183 -11.86 16.44 -76.83
C GLU A 183 -10.36 16.18 -76.72
N THR A 184 -9.69 16.87 -75.79
CA THR A 184 -8.23 16.85 -75.63
C THR A 184 -7.75 15.96 -74.49
N GLY A 185 -8.57 15.74 -73.46
CA GLY A 185 -8.21 15.02 -72.24
C GLY A 185 -7.31 15.82 -71.29
N ASP A 186 -7.02 17.08 -71.60
CA ASP A 186 -6.23 17.97 -70.73
C ASP A 186 -7.10 18.55 -69.59
N PRO A 187 -6.53 18.87 -68.41
CA PRO A 187 -7.24 19.57 -67.34
C PRO A 187 -7.85 20.89 -67.85
N ALA A 188 -9.16 21.03 -67.71
CA ALA A 188 -9.94 22.16 -68.20
C ALA A 188 -10.43 23.08 -67.08
N TYR A 189 -10.66 22.50 -65.90
CA TYR A 189 -11.08 23.22 -64.71
C TYR A 189 -10.69 22.41 -63.48
N ALA A 190 -10.35 23.05 -62.39
CA ALA A 190 -10.20 22.35 -61.12
C ALA A 190 -10.69 23.21 -59.96
N ALA A 191 -11.22 22.54 -58.95
CA ALA A 191 -11.69 23.16 -57.73
C ALA A 191 -11.05 22.49 -56.52
N ALA A 192 -10.55 23.28 -55.58
CA ALA A 192 -9.86 22.75 -54.40
C ALA A 192 -10.32 23.41 -53.11
N THR A 193 -10.24 22.66 -52.01
CA THR A 193 -10.51 23.15 -50.65
C THR A 193 -9.62 22.43 -49.63
N TRP A 194 -9.43 23.05 -48.46
CA TRP A 194 -8.72 22.44 -47.34
C TRP A 194 -9.70 21.86 -46.34
N MET A 195 -9.38 20.67 -45.86
CA MET A 195 -10.16 19.95 -44.87
C MET A 195 -9.35 19.78 -43.59
N PHE A 196 -9.95 20.09 -42.46
CA PHE A 196 -9.44 19.78 -41.14
C PHE A 196 -10.08 18.47 -40.68
N VAL A 197 -9.23 17.45 -40.49
CA VAL A 197 -9.69 16.12 -40.08
C VAL A 197 -9.68 16.06 -38.57
N GLU A 198 -10.85 16.27 -37.97
CA GLU A 198 -11.05 16.21 -36.52
C GLU A 198 -10.91 14.78 -36.02
N GLY A 199 -10.27 14.63 -34.88
CA GLY A 199 -10.11 13.32 -34.26
C GLY A 199 -8.92 13.29 -33.32
N GLU A 200 -8.45 12.07 -33.10
CA GLU A 200 -7.53 11.76 -32.03
C GLU A 200 -6.32 11.03 -32.59
N GLY A 201 -5.20 11.07 -31.87
CA GLY A 201 -3.97 10.37 -32.22
C GLY A 201 -2.93 10.40 -31.11
N ILE A 202 -1.91 9.55 -31.25
CA ILE A 202 -0.75 9.55 -30.35
C ILE A 202 0.43 10.29 -31.00
N LEU A 203 0.97 11.31 -30.33
CA LEU A 203 2.06 12.14 -30.85
C LEU A 203 3.43 11.42 -30.92
N ASN A 204 3.69 10.51 -29.99
CA ASN A 204 4.99 9.83 -29.86
C ASN A 204 4.78 8.31 -29.75
N ASP A 205 5.41 7.53 -30.62
CA ASP A 205 5.42 6.05 -30.55
C ASP A 205 6.04 5.62 -29.20
N PRO A 206 5.27 5.05 -28.25
CA PRO A 206 5.68 5.03 -26.85
C PRO A 206 6.65 3.88 -26.59
N GLU A 207 7.95 4.16 -26.67
CA GLU A 207 9.00 3.35 -26.01
C GLU A 207 9.08 3.63 -24.50
N TRP A 208 8.33 4.61 -23.97
CA TRP A 208 8.38 5.00 -22.57
C TRP A 208 7.50 4.14 -21.69
N THR A 209 8.04 3.75 -20.54
CA THR A 209 7.32 3.01 -19.51
C THR A 209 7.46 3.69 -18.16
N THR A 210 6.43 3.56 -17.33
CA THR A 210 6.44 3.97 -15.91
C THR A 210 5.87 2.83 -15.08
N THR A 211 6.40 2.64 -13.87
CA THR A 211 5.92 1.61 -12.94
C THR A 211 5.26 2.31 -11.76
N ALA A 212 3.99 1.99 -11.52
CA ALA A 212 3.29 2.41 -10.31
C ALA A 212 3.85 1.66 -9.08
N PRO A 213 3.72 2.22 -7.86
CA PRO A 213 4.06 1.50 -6.64
C PRO A 213 3.28 0.18 -6.53
N ALA A 214 3.81 -0.76 -5.74
CA ALA A 214 3.15 -2.03 -5.52
C ALA A 214 1.93 -1.81 -4.61
N VAL A 215 0.73 -2.12 -5.12
CA VAL A 215 -0.53 -1.91 -4.39
C VAL A 215 -1.34 -3.21 -4.31
N PRO A 216 -2.08 -3.43 -3.20
CA PRO A 216 -3.02 -4.54 -3.09
C PRO A 216 -4.12 -4.44 -4.15
N GLN A 217 -4.38 -5.54 -4.85
CA GLN A 217 -5.52 -5.65 -5.77
C GLN A 217 -6.66 -6.49 -5.18
N ILE A 218 -6.36 -7.29 -4.15
CA ILE A 218 -7.33 -8.08 -3.39
C ILE A 218 -6.99 -7.93 -1.89
N ILE A 219 -8.03 -7.80 -1.06
CA ILE A 219 -7.93 -7.88 0.40
C ILE A 219 -8.83 -9.04 0.85
N LEU A 220 -8.22 -10.14 1.28
CA LEU A 220 -8.93 -11.31 1.79
C LEU A 220 -8.98 -11.21 3.32
N ARG A 221 -10.18 -11.07 3.89
CA ARG A 221 -10.33 -10.80 5.32
C ARG A 221 -10.43 -12.07 6.14
N ASP A 222 -9.82 -12.01 7.31
CA ASP A 222 -9.76 -13.15 8.22
C ASP A 222 -11.01 -13.19 9.12
N PRO A 223 -11.81 -14.26 9.11
CA PRO A 223 -12.91 -14.45 10.05
C PRO A 223 -12.39 -14.78 11.45
N PRO A 224 -13.13 -14.43 12.52
CA PRO A 224 -12.76 -14.81 13.89
C PRO A 224 -12.85 -16.32 14.10
N GLY A 225 -12.11 -16.82 15.09
CA GLY A 225 -11.87 -18.23 15.37
C GLY A 225 -10.48 -18.63 14.89
N ASP A 226 -9.67 -19.18 15.77
CA ASP A 226 -8.25 -19.51 15.54
C ASP A 226 -8.01 -20.53 14.39
N GLY A 227 -9.03 -21.34 14.08
CA GLY A 227 -9.05 -22.27 12.96
C GLY A 227 -9.84 -21.78 11.76
N SER A 228 -10.44 -20.59 11.82
CA SER A 228 -11.26 -20.01 10.76
C SER A 228 -10.38 -19.43 9.66
N PHE A 229 -10.92 -19.35 8.44
CA PHE A 229 -10.22 -18.73 7.32
C PHE A 229 -11.15 -18.38 6.16
N THR A 230 -10.71 -17.44 5.33
CA THR A 230 -11.27 -17.21 3.99
C THR A 230 -10.31 -17.76 2.94
N GLU A 231 -10.83 -18.30 1.83
CA GLU A 231 -10.04 -18.91 0.77
C GLU A 231 -10.40 -18.35 -0.63
N LEU A 232 -9.37 -18.06 -1.40
CA LEU A 232 -9.39 -17.85 -2.85
C LEU A 232 -8.84 -19.10 -3.51
N LEU A 233 -9.67 -19.82 -4.26
CA LEU A 233 -9.27 -21.04 -4.94
C LEU A 233 -8.48 -20.71 -6.21
N GLN A 234 -7.57 -21.62 -6.58
CA GLN A 234 -6.88 -21.52 -7.86
C GLN A 234 -7.86 -21.29 -9.02
N GLY A 235 -7.65 -20.19 -9.74
CA GLY A 235 -8.45 -19.77 -10.87
C GLY A 235 -9.68 -18.93 -10.52
N ASP A 236 -9.91 -18.63 -9.25
CA ASP A 236 -10.87 -17.60 -8.85
C ASP A 236 -10.41 -16.24 -9.39
N GLU A 237 -11.38 -15.43 -9.79
CA GLU A 237 -11.19 -14.12 -10.40
C GLU A 237 -11.99 -13.07 -9.62
N THR A 238 -11.33 -11.96 -9.30
CA THR A 238 -11.95 -10.74 -8.78
C THR A 238 -11.77 -9.65 -9.82
N CYS A 239 -12.77 -8.81 -10.05
CA CYS A 239 -12.59 -7.66 -10.93
C CYS A 239 -13.10 -6.39 -10.29
N HIS A 240 -12.45 -5.28 -10.61
CA HIS A 240 -12.89 -3.95 -10.24
C HIS A 240 -12.59 -2.95 -11.35
N GLY A 241 -13.31 -1.83 -11.35
CA GLY A 241 -13.00 -0.70 -12.22
C GLY A 241 -11.65 -0.09 -11.88
N HIS A 242 -10.97 0.37 -12.91
CA HIS A 242 -9.64 0.97 -12.86
C HIS A 242 -9.60 2.18 -13.80
N SER A 243 -9.31 3.34 -13.23
CA SER A 243 -9.07 4.60 -13.94
C SER A 243 -7.80 5.24 -13.38
N ILE A 244 -7.13 6.06 -14.19
CA ILE A 244 -5.98 6.86 -13.77
C ILE A 244 -6.33 8.33 -13.96
N SER A 245 -6.17 9.12 -12.91
CA SER A 245 -6.25 10.58 -12.96
C SER A 245 -4.92 11.18 -12.55
N LEU A 246 -4.57 12.33 -13.13
CA LEU A 246 -3.31 13.03 -12.90
C LEU A 246 -3.57 14.46 -12.44
N SER A 247 -2.76 14.94 -11.50
CA SER A 247 -2.87 16.32 -11.06
C SER A 247 -2.29 17.29 -12.08
N LYS A 248 -3.01 18.37 -12.35
CA LYS A 248 -2.61 19.46 -13.27
C LYS A 248 -2.01 20.68 -12.54
N ASP A 249 -1.91 20.65 -11.21
CA ASP A 249 -1.37 21.76 -10.42
C ASP A 249 -0.51 21.31 -9.23
N GLU A 250 0.36 22.20 -8.75
CA GLU A 250 1.25 21.92 -7.60
C GLU A 250 0.50 21.76 -6.25
N SER A 251 -0.79 22.12 -6.19
CA SER A 251 -1.60 22.02 -4.98
C SER A 251 -2.37 20.70 -4.86
N ASN A 252 -2.21 19.80 -5.85
CA ASN A 252 -2.94 18.53 -5.96
C ASN A 252 -4.48 18.70 -5.94
N SER A 253 -4.99 19.86 -6.37
CA SER A 253 -6.41 20.22 -6.21
C SER A 253 -7.25 19.96 -7.46
N VAL A 254 -6.63 20.01 -8.63
CA VAL A 254 -7.27 19.76 -9.92
C VAL A 254 -6.72 18.46 -10.53
N TRP A 255 -7.63 17.53 -10.80
CA TRP A 255 -7.35 16.23 -11.42
C TRP A 255 -7.93 16.16 -12.83
N GLY A 256 -7.16 15.61 -13.76
CA GLY A 256 -7.64 15.27 -15.12
C GLY A 256 -7.46 13.79 -15.39
N SER A 257 -8.46 13.17 -16.02
CA SER A 257 -8.41 11.76 -16.40
C SER A 257 -7.35 11.52 -17.49
N ALA A 258 -6.61 10.43 -17.34
CA ALA A 258 -5.75 9.87 -18.37
C ALA A 258 -6.52 8.83 -19.20
N LYS A 259 -6.10 8.63 -20.45
CA LYS A 259 -6.67 7.59 -21.31
C LYS A 259 -6.14 6.21 -20.92
N LEU A 260 -6.98 5.17 -20.93
CA LEU A 260 -6.62 3.79 -20.60
C LEU A 260 -6.99 2.83 -21.71
N GLY A 261 -5.97 2.31 -22.41
CA GLY A 261 -6.21 1.59 -23.66
C GLY A 261 -6.67 2.58 -24.73
N VAL A 262 -5.97 2.61 -25.86
CA VAL A 262 -6.30 3.51 -26.97
C VAL A 262 -6.69 2.64 -28.15
N SER A 263 -7.82 2.95 -28.77
CA SER A 263 -8.38 2.09 -29.81
C SER A 263 -7.44 1.97 -31.01
N GLY A 264 -7.46 0.80 -31.65
CA GLY A 264 -6.56 0.41 -32.73
C GLY A 264 -6.45 1.33 -33.95
N GLU A 265 -7.41 2.23 -34.17
CA GLU A 265 -7.36 3.20 -35.27
C GLU A 265 -6.58 4.47 -34.92
N VAL A 266 -6.37 4.75 -33.62
CA VAL A 266 -5.78 5.98 -33.07
C VAL A 266 -4.30 5.77 -32.68
N GLY A 267 -3.88 4.51 -32.55
CA GLY A 267 -2.55 4.12 -32.07
C GLY A 267 -2.65 3.04 -30.99
N PHE A 268 -1.52 2.68 -30.39
CA PHE A 268 -1.28 1.59 -29.42
C PHE A 268 -2.34 0.46 -29.35
N LEU A 269 -2.09 -0.60 -30.15
CA LEU A 269 -2.75 -1.90 -30.27
C LEU A 269 -4.11 -1.96 -31.01
N VAL A 270 -4.08 -2.64 -32.15
CA VAL A 270 -5.24 -2.99 -32.98
C VAL A 270 -5.99 -4.19 -32.41
N THR A 271 -7.03 -3.96 -31.61
CA THR A 271 -8.28 -4.76 -31.62
C THR A 271 -9.47 -3.88 -31.24
N THR A 272 -10.66 -4.20 -31.78
CA THR A 272 -11.93 -3.51 -31.51
C THR A 272 -12.59 -3.91 -30.18
N GLU A 273 -11.91 -4.72 -29.37
CA GLU A 273 -12.22 -5.06 -27.98
C GLU A 273 -10.85 -5.30 -27.32
N VAL A 274 -10.30 -4.34 -26.57
CA VAL A 274 -8.99 -4.49 -25.95
C VAL A 274 -9.15 -5.29 -24.66
N GLU A 275 -9.02 -6.61 -24.76
CA GLU A 275 -8.62 -7.46 -23.64
C GLU A 275 -7.08 -7.58 -23.68
N THR A 276 -6.40 -6.79 -22.86
CA THR A 276 -4.94 -6.90 -22.70
C THR A 276 -4.66 -7.74 -21.48
N PHE A 277 -4.07 -8.92 -21.71
CA PHE A 277 -3.51 -9.76 -20.65
C PHE A 277 -2.06 -9.36 -20.43
N VAL A 278 -1.74 -9.02 -19.19
CA VAL A 278 -0.38 -8.68 -18.80
C VAL A 278 0.29 -9.96 -18.29
N GLU A 279 1.47 -10.30 -18.81
CA GLU A 279 2.24 -11.43 -18.27
C GLU A 279 2.62 -11.11 -16.82
N VAL A 280 2.02 -11.85 -15.89
CA VAL A 280 2.21 -11.66 -14.46
C VAL A 280 2.97 -12.87 -13.90
N SER A 281 3.79 -12.61 -12.89
CA SER A 281 4.57 -13.58 -12.11
C SER A 281 3.83 -14.88 -11.75
N ALA A 282 4.53 -15.93 -11.32
CA ALA A 282 4.02 -17.28 -11.07
C ALA A 282 2.83 -17.47 -10.08
N GLY A 283 2.22 -16.40 -9.54
CA GLY A 283 1.14 -16.46 -8.54
C GLY A 283 -0.14 -15.68 -8.85
N LEU A 284 -0.18 -14.83 -9.88
CA LEU A 284 -1.31 -13.95 -10.19
C LEU A 284 -1.41 -13.80 -11.72
N GLU A 285 -2.61 -13.58 -12.26
CA GLU A 285 -2.86 -13.20 -13.66
C GLU A 285 -3.73 -11.93 -13.66
N MET A 286 -3.38 -10.92 -14.46
CA MET A 286 -4.11 -9.65 -14.54
C MET A 286 -4.57 -9.38 -15.98
N GLY A 287 -5.89 -9.22 -16.14
CA GLY A 287 -6.54 -8.88 -17.40
C GLY A 287 -7.20 -7.51 -17.33
N PHE A 288 -6.98 -6.69 -18.36
CA PHE A 288 -7.62 -5.37 -18.50
C PHE A 288 -8.58 -5.41 -19.67
N THR A 289 -9.85 -5.09 -19.43
CA THR A 289 -10.87 -4.92 -20.46
C THR A 289 -11.26 -3.45 -20.53
N GLU A 290 -11.01 -2.78 -21.65
CA GLU A 290 -11.45 -1.39 -21.85
C GLU A 290 -12.99 -1.29 -21.76
N THR A 291 -13.49 -0.31 -21.01
CA THR A 291 -14.93 -0.02 -20.94
C THR A 291 -15.28 1.33 -21.54
N THR A 292 -14.42 2.31 -21.33
CA THR A 292 -14.40 3.60 -22.03
C THR A 292 -12.94 4.00 -22.25
N VAL A 293 -12.71 5.04 -23.04
CA VAL A 293 -11.36 5.57 -23.30
C VAL A 293 -10.59 6.01 -22.04
N ASP A 294 -11.27 6.24 -20.91
CA ASP A 294 -10.68 6.70 -19.64
C ASP A 294 -10.79 5.64 -18.51
N GLU A 295 -11.39 4.48 -18.79
CA GLU A 295 -11.81 3.52 -17.76
C GLU A 295 -11.72 2.07 -18.26
N SER A 296 -11.06 1.23 -17.48
CA SER A 296 -10.91 -0.20 -17.74
C SER A 296 -11.45 -1.03 -16.58
N LYS A 297 -11.82 -2.27 -16.86
CA LYS A 297 -12.07 -3.30 -15.85
C LYS A 297 -10.77 -4.07 -15.64
N LEU A 298 -10.22 -4.01 -14.44
CA LEU A 298 -9.09 -4.84 -14.02
C LEU A 298 -9.64 -6.11 -13.38
N CYS A 299 -9.37 -7.26 -14.01
CA CYS A 299 -9.62 -8.59 -13.46
C CYS A 299 -8.32 -9.22 -12.99
N VAL A 300 -8.34 -9.74 -11.78
CA VAL A 300 -7.22 -10.36 -11.09
C VAL A 300 -7.60 -11.79 -10.75
N ARG A 301 -6.89 -12.72 -11.37
CA ARG A 301 -7.07 -14.16 -11.22
C ARG A 301 -5.90 -14.75 -10.46
N VAL A 302 -6.20 -15.60 -9.47
CA VAL A 302 -5.15 -16.22 -8.64
C VAL A 302 -4.67 -17.53 -9.26
N GLU A 303 -3.36 -17.72 -9.36
CA GLU A 303 -2.78 -18.93 -9.99
C GLU A 303 -2.53 -20.07 -8.99
N ASN A 304 -2.62 -19.78 -7.68
CA ASN A 304 -2.60 -20.75 -6.59
C ASN A 304 -3.79 -20.50 -5.66
N THR A 305 -4.09 -21.47 -4.81
CA THR A 305 -5.00 -21.24 -3.69
C THR A 305 -4.31 -20.39 -2.63
N TYR A 306 -5.00 -19.36 -2.14
CA TYR A 306 -4.55 -18.50 -1.05
C TYR A 306 -5.61 -18.48 0.04
N SER A 307 -5.18 -18.55 1.29
CA SER A 307 -6.07 -18.62 2.45
C SER A 307 -5.58 -17.70 3.56
N THR A 308 -6.48 -17.21 4.41
CA THR A 308 -6.11 -16.54 5.68
C THR A 308 -5.76 -17.51 6.80
N SER A 309 -5.80 -18.82 6.54
CA SER A 309 -5.49 -19.87 7.52
C SER A 309 -4.04 -19.82 8.01
N ILE A 310 -3.85 -20.06 9.31
CA ILE A 310 -2.54 -20.24 9.96
C ILE A 310 -1.75 -21.46 9.44
N ASP A 311 -2.43 -22.40 8.75
CA ASP A 311 -1.77 -23.53 8.08
C ASP A 311 -1.01 -23.09 6.82
N ASP A 312 -1.28 -21.88 6.30
CA ASP A 312 -0.52 -21.32 5.19
C ASP A 312 0.88 -20.90 5.70
N PRO A 313 1.98 -21.41 5.12
CA PRO A 313 3.33 -21.09 5.58
C PRO A 313 3.72 -19.60 5.45
N ILE A 314 2.91 -18.78 4.78
CA ILE A 314 3.07 -17.32 4.69
C ILE A 314 2.47 -16.62 5.92
N LEU A 315 1.55 -17.26 6.63
CA LEU A 315 0.81 -16.70 7.76
C LEU A 315 1.29 -17.29 9.09
N GLN A 316 1.29 -16.45 10.11
CA GLN A 316 1.45 -16.83 11.51
C GLN A 316 0.09 -16.64 12.23
N GLU A 317 -0.09 -17.20 13.43
CA GLU A 317 -1.26 -16.89 14.26
C GLU A 317 -1.44 -15.37 14.42
N ASN A 318 -2.69 -14.89 14.33
CA ASN A 318 -3.05 -13.47 14.42
C ASN A 318 -2.46 -12.55 13.33
N SER A 319 -2.20 -13.11 12.15
CA SER A 319 -1.72 -12.36 10.98
C SER A 319 -2.70 -11.29 10.46
N GLY A 320 -4.01 -11.51 10.66
CA GLY A 320 -5.08 -10.64 10.19
C GLY A 320 -5.33 -10.74 8.69
N ASP A 321 -5.94 -9.70 8.12
CA ASP A 321 -6.33 -9.65 6.71
C ASP A 321 -5.14 -9.83 5.75
N LEU A 322 -5.34 -10.55 4.66
CA LEU A 322 -4.33 -10.84 3.65
C LEU A 322 -4.43 -9.89 2.46
N TYR A 323 -3.34 -9.18 2.17
CA TYR A 323 -3.22 -8.26 1.04
C TYR A 323 -2.45 -8.92 -0.10
N ILE A 324 -3.10 -9.05 -1.26
CA ILE A 324 -2.54 -9.69 -2.45
C ILE A 324 -2.44 -8.65 -3.55
N GLY A 325 -1.27 -8.46 -4.13
CA GLY A 325 -1.06 -7.40 -5.11
C GLY A 325 0.23 -7.51 -5.91
N SER A 326 0.45 -6.49 -6.74
CA SER A 326 1.59 -6.37 -7.64
C SER A 326 1.72 -4.90 -8.08
N ALA A 327 2.91 -4.48 -8.51
CA ALA A 327 3.11 -3.22 -9.20
C ALA A 327 2.78 -3.39 -10.69
N ILE A 328 2.07 -2.41 -11.26
CA ILE A 328 1.71 -2.39 -12.68
C ILE A 328 2.66 -1.43 -13.40
N THR A 329 3.26 -1.92 -14.49
CA THR A 329 4.05 -1.10 -15.40
C THR A 329 3.22 -0.76 -16.63
N TYR A 330 3.14 0.53 -16.93
CA TYR A 330 2.41 1.07 -18.06
C TYR A 330 3.39 1.57 -19.12
N ALA A 331 3.17 1.22 -20.38
CA ALA A 331 3.64 2.04 -21.49
C ALA A 331 2.77 3.29 -21.55
N TYR A 332 3.36 4.44 -21.84
CA TYR A 332 2.61 5.69 -21.90
C TYR A 332 3.06 6.60 -23.04
N GLY A 333 2.12 7.42 -23.52
CA GLY A 333 2.35 8.41 -24.57
C GLY A 333 1.40 9.60 -24.45
N VAL A 334 1.64 10.62 -25.27
CA VAL A 334 0.76 11.79 -25.33
C VAL A 334 -0.36 11.53 -26.32
N PHE A 335 -1.58 11.51 -25.81
CA PHE A 335 -2.81 11.40 -26.57
C PHE A 335 -3.35 12.80 -26.85
N LYS A 336 -3.39 13.15 -28.13
CA LYS A 336 -3.83 14.46 -28.62
C LYS A 336 -5.16 14.33 -29.32
N THR A 337 -6.12 15.14 -28.88
CA THR A 337 -7.40 15.35 -29.55
C THR A 337 -7.35 16.71 -30.23
N ILE A 338 -7.61 16.74 -31.54
CA ILE A 338 -7.73 17.96 -32.31
C ILE A 338 -9.18 18.16 -32.73
N SER A 339 -9.71 19.35 -32.45
CA SER A 339 -11.06 19.76 -32.83
C SER A 339 -11.07 21.24 -33.19
N MET A 340 -12.13 21.73 -33.82
CA MET A 340 -12.27 23.15 -34.13
C MET A 340 -13.59 23.70 -33.58
N ASN A 341 -13.49 24.81 -32.83
CA ASN A 341 -14.65 25.42 -32.20
C ASN A 341 -15.50 26.24 -33.19
N GLY A 342 -16.69 26.67 -32.75
CA GLY A 342 -17.58 27.51 -33.56
C GLY A 342 -17.04 28.92 -33.90
N ASN A 343 -15.90 29.32 -33.32
CA ASN A 343 -15.17 30.55 -33.65
C ASN A 343 -13.97 30.30 -34.58
N CYS A 344 -13.81 29.06 -35.09
CA CYS A 344 -12.76 28.71 -36.06
C CYS A 344 -11.37 28.65 -35.48
N GLU A 345 -11.28 28.38 -34.18
CA GLU A 345 -10.01 28.18 -33.51
C GLU A 345 -9.81 26.67 -33.35
N VAL A 346 -8.63 26.21 -33.73
CA VAL A 346 -8.19 24.84 -33.44
C VAL A 346 -8.04 24.72 -31.92
N ILE A 347 -8.76 23.79 -31.35
CA ILE A 347 -8.62 23.34 -29.97
C ILE A 347 -7.76 22.07 -30.00
N GLU A 348 -6.66 22.13 -29.28
CA GLU A 348 -5.81 20.98 -29.00
C GLU A 348 -6.00 20.62 -27.52
N ASP A 349 -6.38 19.38 -27.26
CA ASP A 349 -6.40 18.83 -25.90
C ASP A 349 -5.42 17.67 -25.82
N ASN A 350 -4.47 17.79 -24.90
CA ASN A 350 -3.42 16.81 -24.69
C ASN A 350 -3.65 16.13 -23.34
N SER A 351 -3.61 14.81 -23.36
CA SER A 351 -3.69 13.95 -22.18
C SER A 351 -2.63 12.87 -22.25
N LEU A 352 -2.32 12.21 -21.14
CA LEU A 352 -1.54 10.99 -21.19
C LEU A 352 -2.45 9.80 -21.46
N ALA A 353 -1.97 8.89 -22.31
CA ALA A 353 -2.53 7.56 -22.46
C ALA A 353 -1.60 6.55 -21.77
N PHE A 354 -2.18 5.62 -21.03
CA PHE A 354 -1.48 4.50 -20.42
C PHE A 354 -2.01 3.18 -20.98
N LEU A 355 -1.08 2.27 -21.26
CA LEU A 355 -1.39 0.86 -21.50
C LEU A 355 -0.59 -0.01 -20.52
N PRO A 356 -1.23 -0.87 -19.73
CA PRO A 356 -0.51 -1.83 -18.91
C PRO A 356 0.24 -2.85 -19.79
N VAL A 357 1.54 -3.06 -19.53
CA VAL A 357 2.42 -3.91 -20.36
C VAL A 357 3.12 -5.02 -19.58
N SER A 358 3.36 -4.84 -18.29
CA SER A 358 3.92 -5.88 -17.40
C SER A 358 3.49 -5.62 -15.96
N SER A 359 3.61 -6.63 -15.11
CA SER A 359 3.54 -6.44 -13.65
C SER A 359 4.75 -7.07 -12.98
N ASN A 360 5.12 -6.55 -11.81
CA ASN A 360 6.31 -6.98 -11.08
C ASN A 360 6.10 -6.86 -9.57
N GLY A 361 6.89 -7.61 -8.81
CA GLY A 361 6.82 -7.54 -7.34
C GLY A 361 5.51 -8.09 -6.77
N PHE A 362 5.02 -9.21 -7.29
CA PHE A 362 3.90 -9.92 -6.68
C PHE A 362 4.17 -10.19 -5.20
N PHE A 363 3.17 -9.90 -4.37
CA PHE A 363 3.24 -10.09 -2.95
C PHE A 363 1.94 -10.62 -2.38
N ILE A 364 2.09 -11.27 -1.23
CA ILE A 364 1.03 -11.73 -0.35
C ILE A 364 1.51 -11.39 1.05
N TYR A 365 0.91 -10.38 1.68
CA TYR A 365 1.32 -9.94 3.00
C TYR A 365 0.13 -9.88 3.95
N PRO A 366 0.24 -10.45 5.14
CA PRO A 366 -0.74 -10.22 6.18
C PRO A 366 -0.65 -8.79 6.73
N GLU A 367 -1.78 -8.25 7.19
CA GLU A 367 -1.89 -6.91 7.75
C GLU A 367 -0.91 -6.69 8.91
N GLY A 368 -0.76 -7.70 9.78
CA GLY A 368 0.18 -7.67 10.90
C GLY A 368 1.65 -7.54 10.45
N TYR A 369 2.02 -8.15 9.33
CA TYR A 369 3.38 -7.99 8.76
C TYR A 369 3.57 -6.63 8.09
N ILE A 370 2.53 -6.11 7.42
CA ILE A 370 2.57 -4.77 6.83
C ILE A 370 2.78 -3.71 7.91
N THR A 371 1.96 -3.76 8.97
CA THR A 371 1.96 -2.76 10.04
C THR A 371 3.10 -2.95 11.04
N GLY A 372 3.49 -4.19 11.34
CA GLY A 372 4.53 -4.53 12.31
C GLY A 372 5.95 -4.63 11.73
N SER A 373 6.12 -4.67 10.41
CA SER A 373 7.44 -4.80 9.77
C SER A 373 7.62 -3.91 8.55
N ILE A 374 6.78 -4.04 7.51
CA ILE A 374 7.00 -3.31 6.23
C ILE A 374 6.97 -1.79 6.43
N ILE A 375 5.94 -1.26 7.10
CA ILE A 375 5.82 0.18 7.36
C ILE A 375 6.99 0.68 8.23
N PRO A 376 7.30 0.06 9.40
CA PRO A 376 8.47 0.43 10.20
C PRO A 376 9.79 0.41 9.44
N ASP A 377 10.03 -0.62 8.61
CA ASP A 377 11.25 -0.75 7.81
C ASP A 377 11.35 0.38 6.76
N LEU A 378 10.25 0.73 6.10
CA LEU A 378 10.20 1.84 5.15
C LEU A 378 10.46 3.19 5.84
N GLU A 379 9.89 3.40 7.03
CA GLU A 379 10.12 4.60 7.85
C GLU A 379 11.59 4.72 8.29
N GLU A 380 12.21 3.62 8.73
CA GLU A 380 13.64 3.58 9.08
C GLU A 380 14.52 3.85 7.86
N ASN A 381 14.23 3.22 6.72
CA ASN A 381 14.94 3.45 5.48
C ASN A 381 14.87 4.92 5.07
N LEU A 382 13.67 5.51 5.08
CA LEU A 382 13.44 6.90 4.72
C LEU A 382 14.25 7.87 5.60
N ALA A 383 14.37 7.59 6.91
CA ALA A 383 15.15 8.40 7.84
C ALA A 383 16.67 8.38 7.55
N SER A 384 17.16 7.37 6.82
CA SER A 384 18.58 7.20 6.48
C SER A 384 18.96 7.74 5.08
N LEU A 385 17.97 7.91 4.19
CA LEU A 385 18.17 8.31 2.80
C LEU A 385 18.27 9.84 2.65
N ASP A 386 18.95 10.27 1.58
CA ASP A 386 18.99 11.69 1.19
C ASP A 386 17.61 12.11 0.66
N PRO A 387 16.93 13.11 1.26
CA PRO A 387 15.60 13.56 0.83
C PRO A 387 15.47 13.96 -0.65
N ASP A 388 16.59 14.31 -1.28
CA ASP A 388 16.62 14.70 -2.70
C ASP A 388 16.90 13.52 -3.65
N SER A 389 17.18 12.32 -3.12
CA SER A 389 17.52 11.13 -3.92
C SER A 389 16.31 10.42 -4.52
N ASP A 390 16.51 9.77 -5.66
CA ASP A 390 15.50 8.93 -6.31
C ASP A 390 15.01 7.79 -5.39
N GLU A 391 15.92 7.21 -4.60
CA GLU A 391 15.60 6.12 -3.67
C GLU A 391 14.68 6.59 -2.54
N TYR A 392 14.92 7.78 -1.99
CA TYR A 392 14.03 8.38 -0.98
C TYR A 392 12.60 8.54 -1.54
N ARG A 393 12.47 9.00 -2.78
CA ARG A 393 11.17 9.24 -3.42
C ARG A 393 10.38 7.95 -3.61
N LEU A 394 11.02 6.92 -4.15
CA LEU A 394 10.40 5.61 -4.34
C LEU A 394 9.99 4.96 -3.01
N VAL A 395 10.81 5.08 -1.96
CA VAL A 395 10.49 4.59 -0.62
C VAL A 395 9.32 5.37 0.00
N ALA A 396 9.32 6.70 -0.15
CA ALA A 396 8.23 7.55 0.34
C ALA A 396 6.89 7.22 -0.35
N ASP A 397 6.89 7.04 -1.67
CA ASP A 397 5.70 6.66 -2.43
C ASP A 397 5.16 5.29 -1.99
N GLN A 398 6.05 4.31 -1.79
CA GLN A 398 5.64 2.98 -1.33
C GLN A 398 5.09 3.00 0.10
N LEU A 399 5.67 3.82 0.99
CA LEU A 399 5.18 4.02 2.36
C LEU A 399 3.79 4.65 2.39
N GLU A 400 3.58 5.73 1.62
CA GLU A 400 2.29 6.41 1.50
C GLU A 400 1.19 5.44 1.06
N VAL A 401 1.45 4.67 -0.01
CA VAL A 401 0.50 3.69 -0.53
C VAL A 401 0.15 2.62 0.50
N TRP A 402 1.12 2.11 1.27
CA TRP A 402 0.81 1.13 2.33
C TRP A 402 -0.11 1.72 3.40
N GLN A 403 0.19 2.93 3.86
CA GLN A 403 -0.64 3.63 4.85
C GLN A 403 -2.06 3.89 4.32
N GLU A 404 -2.18 4.32 3.05
CA GLU A 404 -3.47 4.52 2.40
C GLU A 404 -4.27 3.21 2.30
N ASN A 405 -3.65 2.08 1.94
CA ASN A 405 -4.37 0.82 1.81
C ASN A 405 -4.83 0.25 3.17
N ILE A 406 -4.05 0.43 4.24
CA ILE A 406 -4.47 0.08 5.61
C ILE A 406 -5.68 0.92 6.02
N GLN A 407 -5.62 2.24 5.78
CA GLN A 407 -6.74 3.13 6.09
C GLN A 407 -7.98 2.81 5.25
N MET A 408 -7.81 2.55 3.95
CA MET A 408 -8.90 2.17 3.06
C MET A 408 -9.57 0.88 3.51
N ASN A 409 -8.81 -0.12 3.99
CA ASN A 409 -9.41 -1.35 4.53
C ASN A 409 -10.30 -1.05 5.75
N ALA A 410 -9.82 -0.20 6.67
CA ALA A 410 -10.61 0.23 7.82
C ALA A 410 -11.86 1.03 7.41
N ASP A 411 -11.73 1.95 6.45
CA ASP A 411 -12.85 2.76 5.95
C ASP A 411 -13.92 1.90 5.27
N ILE A 412 -13.52 0.87 4.51
CA ILE A 412 -14.45 -0.11 3.90
C ILE A 412 -15.22 -0.87 4.98
N LYS A 413 -14.54 -1.32 6.06
CA LYS A 413 -15.19 -2.01 7.19
C LYS A 413 -16.20 -1.07 7.87
N ASP A 414 -15.78 0.15 8.21
CA ASP A 414 -16.62 1.15 8.85
C ASP A 414 -17.86 1.51 8.02
N ALA A 415 -17.70 1.68 6.70
CA ALA A 415 -18.81 1.94 5.78
C ALA A 415 -19.79 0.77 5.74
N ALA A 416 -19.29 -0.46 5.64
CA ALA A 416 -20.12 -1.66 5.64
C ALA A 416 -20.95 -1.76 6.94
N PHE A 417 -20.34 -1.54 8.10
CA PHE A 417 -21.02 -1.60 9.40
C PHE A 417 -22.07 -0.50 9.57
N ALA A 418 -21.86 0.67 8.96
CA ALA A 418 -22.78 1.78 9.05
C ALA A 418 -23.99 1.66 8.11
N GLU A 419 -23.79 1.10 6.92
CA GLU A 419 -24.76 1.21 5.80
C GLU A 419 -25.46 -0.11 5.45
N GLN A 420 -24.84 -1.26 5.73
CA GLN A 420 -25.37 -2.56 5.34
C GLN A 420 -26.12 -3.26 6.49
N VAL A 421 -27.00 -4.19 6.13
CA VAL A 421 -27.62 -5.12 7.09
C VAL A 421 -26.88 -6.45 6.98
N PRO A 422 -26.19 -6.91 8.04
CA PRO A 422 -25.38 -8.12 7.96
C PRO A 422 -26.24 -9.38 7.90
N ALA A 423 -25.66 -10.45 7.37
CA ALA A 423 -26.07 -11.80 7.72
C ALA A 423 -25.33 -12.24 8.98
N THR A 424 -26.03 -12.77 9.98
CA THR A 424 -25.40 -13.23 11.23
C THR A 424 -25.28 -14.75 11.24
N ALA A 425 -24.09 -15.25 11.57
CA ALA A 425 -23.79 -16.65 11.79
C ALA A 425 -23.37 -16.87 13.24
N GLN A 426 -23.66 -18.07 13.77
CA GLN A 426 -23.21 -18.49 15.10
C GLN A 426 -22.54 -19.85 14.99
N PHE A 427 -21.40 -20.01 15.65
CA PHE A 427 -20.69 -21.28 15.74
C PHE A 427 -20.05 -21.45 17.12
N LEU A 428 -19.70 -22.69 17.43
CA LEU A 428 -19.10 -23.08 18.70
C LEU A 428 -17.74 -23.71 18.43
N ALA A 429 -16.88 -23.69 19.44
CA ALA A 429 -15.64 -24.46 19.46
C ALA A 429 -15.85 -25.94 19.08
N GLY A 430 -14.89 -26.47 18.33
CA GLY A 430 -14.92 -27.84 17.80
C GLY A 430 -15.90 -28.06 16.65
N SER A 431 -16.50 -27.00 16.09
CA SER A 431 -17.31 -27.06 14.88
C SER A 431 -16.60 -26.43 13.69
N SER A 432 -16.67 -27.07 12.52
CA SER A 432 -16.12 -26.54 11.27
C SER A 432 -17.23 -26.45 10.23
N THR A 433 -17.50 -25.23 9.74
CA THR A 433 -18.55 -24.96 8.76
C THR A 433 -18.04 -24.06 7.64
N THR A 434 -18.02 -24.59 6.42
CA THR A 434 -17.69 -23.83 5.20
C THR A 434 -18.94 -23.29 4.53
N ASN A 435 -18.91 -22.02 4.14
CA ASN A 435 -19.94 -21.32 3.39
C ASN A 435 -19.31 -20.53 2.24
N SER A 436 -20.15 -20.00 1.35
CA SER A 436 -19.73 -19.03 0.32
C SER A 436 -20.60 -17.79 0.37
N ILE A 437 -20.07 -16.69 -0.13
CA ILE A 437 -20.79 -15.44 -0.33
C ILE A 437 -20.43 -14.85 -1.68
N THR A 438 -21.45 -14.42 -2.42
CA THR A 438 -21.27 -13.67 -3.66
C THR A 438 -21.39 -12.19 -3.37
N THR A 439 -20.33 -11.44 -3.60
CA THR A 439 -20.28 -9.98 -3.43
C THR A 439 -20.15 -9.30 -4.78
N THR A 440 -20.80 -8.15 -4.95
CA THR A 440 -20.78 -7.38 -6.20
C THR A 440 -20.17 -6.00 -5.97
N THR A 441 -19.13 -5.65 -6.74
CA THR A 441 -18.45 -4.35 -6.59
C THR A 441 -19.36 -3.19 -6.99
N ALA A 442 -19.61 -2.25 -6.07
CA ALA A 442 -20.54 -1.14 -6.24
C ALA A 442 -20.10 0.17 -5.53
N GLU A 443 -18.97 0.18 -4.84
CA GLU A 443 -18.41 1.36 -4.19
C GLU A 443 -17.03 1.69 -4.79
N MET A 444 -16.71 2.97 -4.85
CA MET A 444 -15.44 3.47 -5.37
C MET A 444 -14.51 3.79 -4.19
N GLN A 445 -13.26 3.35 -4.28
CA GLN A 445 -12.17 3.84 -3.45
C GLN A 445 -11.07 4.43 -4.32
N GLU A 446 -10.30 5.36 -3.77
CA GLU A 446 -9.21 6.03 -4.48
C GLU A 446 -7.89 5.81 -3.73
N ILE A 447 -6.81 5.54 -4.47
CA ILE A 447 -5.44 5.49 -3.96
C ILE A 447 -4.62 6.50 -4.75
N GLU A 448 -3.88 7.34 -4.05
CA GLU A 448 -3.01 8.34 -4.64
C GLU A 448 -1.52 7.95 -4.49
N TYR A 449 -0.72 8.29 -5.49
CA TYR A 449 0.73 8.04 -5.48
C TYR A 449 1.42 8.86 -6.57
N ASN A 450 2.74 8.86 -6.58
CA ASN A 450 3.50 9.48 -7.66
C ASN A 450 3.93 8.47 -8.72
N MET A 451 3.85 8.88 -9.98
CA MET A 451 4.50 8.21 -11.12
C MET A 451 5.59 9.11 -11.69
N TYR A 452 6.56 8.51 -12.38
CA TYR A 452 7.68 9.23 -12.97
C TYR A 452 7.67 9.02 -14.48
N ILE A 453 7.55 10.12 -15.22
CA ILE A 453 7.44 10.11 -16.68
C ILE A 453 8.43 11.08 -17.32
N GLU A 454 8.63 10.96 -18.63
CA GLU A 454 9.49 11.85 -19.40
C GLU A 454 9.01 13.29 -19.34
N GLU A 455 9.95 14.21 -19.13
CA GLU A 455 9.66 15.64 -18.97
C GLU A 455 8.88 16.21 -20.15
N SER A 456 9.23 15.82 -21.38
CA SER A 456 8.51 16.25 -22.58
C SER A 456 7.06 15.78 -22.60
N ALA A 457 6.77 14.56 -22.12
CA ALA A 457 5.41 14.04 -22.04
C ALA A 457 4.58 14.79 -20.98
N ALA A 458 5.18 15.04 -19.81
CA ALA A 458 4.55 15.77 -18.73
C ALA A 458 4.20 17.21 -19.12
N ILE A 459 5.10 17.89 -19.84
CA ILE A 459 4.89 19.25 -20.34
C ILE A 459 3.76 19.27 -21.35
N GLU A 460 3.80 18.36 -22.33
CA GLU A 460 2.83 18.32 -23.41
C GLU A 460 1.41 18.01 -22.88
N ALA A 461 1.29 17.12 -21.89
CA ALA A 461 0.03 16.78 -21.22
C ALA A 461 -0.40 17.80 -20.14
N GLY A 462 0.40 18.83 -19.86
CA GLY A 462 0.08 19.87 -18.89
C GLY A 462 0.07 19.40 -17.42
N VAL A 463 0.84 18.37 -17.09
CA VAL A 463 0.97 17.79 -15.73
C VAL A 463 2.38 17.94 -15.14
N TYR A 464 3.22 18.77 -15.78
CA TYR A 464 4.61 18.97 -15.38
C TYR A 464 4.75 19.79 -14.09
N VAL A 465 5.52 19.24 -13.14
CA VAL A 465 5.98 19.94 -11.93
C VAL A 465 7.50 20.08 -12.03
N SER A 466 8.02 21.31 -11.99
CA SER A 466 9.44 21.55 -12.31
C SER A 466 10.38 21.05 -11.22
N GLY A 467 11.41 20.30 -11.63
CA GLY A 467 12.50 19.85 -10.76
C GLY A 467 12.09 18.82 -9.70
N SER A 468 10.91 18.20 -9.84
CA SER A 468 10.32 17.35 -8.82
C SER A 468 10.70 15.87 -8.89
N GLY A 469 11.25 15.32 -9.97
CA GLY A 469 11.46 13.86 -10.08
C GLY A 469 12.91 13.37 -10.19
N GLY A 470 13.91 14.23 -9.98
CA GLY A 470 15.32 13.81 -9.95
C GLY A 470 15.79 13.17 -11.27
N SER A 471 16.45 12.01 -11.19
CA SER A 471 16.83 11.24 -12.39
C SER A 471 15.74 10.26 -12.86
N LEU A 472 14.62 10.14 -12.15
CA LEU A 472 13.47 9.32 -12.55
C LEU A 472 12.61 9.98 -13.64
N GLY A 473 12.78 11.29 -13.87
CA GLY A 473 12.00 12.07 -14.83
C GLY A 473 11.19 13.17 -14.14
N SER A 474 10.05 13.54 -14.71
CA SER A 474 9.05 14.40 -14.09
C SER A 474 8.17 13.58 -13.16
N GLN A 475 8.10 13.98 -11.89
CA GLN A 475 7.14 13.43 -10.94
C GLN A 475 5.73 13.94 -11.31
N VAL A 476 4.77 13.03 -11.40
CA VAL A 476 3.36 13.32 -11.65
C VAL A 476 2.55 12.70 -10.52
N ARG A 477 1.76 13.52 -9.83
CA ARG A 477 0.82 13.03 -8.82
C ARG A 477 -0.35 12.35 -9.52
N SER A 478 -0.57 11.09 -9.19
CA SER A 478 -1.52 10.19 -9.81
C SER A 478 -2.53 9.67 -8.79
N LYS A 479 -3.71 9.32 -9.29
CA LYS A 479 -4.83 8.79 -8.52
C LYS A 479 -5.42 7.63 -9.30
N THR A 480 -5.60 6.51 -8.62
CA THR A 480 -6.26 5.34 -9.19
C THR A 480 -7.52 4.98 -8.43
N THR A 481 -8.52 4.51 -9.15
CA THR A 481 -9.76 4.03 -8.55
C THR A 481 -9.75 2.51 -8.39
N LYS A 482 -10.42 2.04 -7.34
CA LYS A 482 -10.79 0.65 -7.09
C LYS A 482 -12.30 0.54 -6.89
N GLY A 483 -12.87 -0.64 -7.12
CA GLY A 483 -14.31 -0.91 -7.04
C GLY A 483 -15.11 -0.39 -8.24
N SER A 484 -16.36 0.06 -8.04
CA SER A 484 -17.17 0.54 -9.17
C SER A 484 -16.81 1.97 -9.53
N THR A 485 -16.64 2.21 -10.82
CA THR A 485 -16.28 3.53 -11.36
C THR A 485 -17.53 4.18 -12.00
N SER A 486 -17.38 5.18 -12.87
CA SER A 486 -18.50 5.96 -13.42
C SER A 486 -19.48 5.16 -14.27
N THR A 487 -19.08 3.98 -14.75
CA THR A 487 -19.88 3.12 -15.62
C THR A 487 -20.26 1.79 -14.97
N SER A 488 -21.50 1.35 -15.16
CA SER A 488 -21.99 0.06 -14.64
C SER A 488 -21.31 -1.16 -15.30
N SER A 489 -20.52 -0.96 -16.35
CA SER A 489 -19.73 -2.00 -17.04
C SER A 489 -18.56 -2.54 -16.22
N ASN A 490 -18.18 -1.85 -15.14
CA ASN A 490 -17.08 -2.22 -14.25
C ASN A 490 -17.53 -2.91 -12.97
N VAL A 491 -18.80 -3.31 -12.90
CA VAL A 491 -19.35 -4.12 -11.81
C VAL A 491 -19.03 -5.60 -12.07
N HIS A 492 -18.49 -6.28 -11.07
CA HIS A 492 -18.24 -7.71 -11.12
C HIS A 492 -18.72 -8.39 -9.84
N SER A 493 -19.15 -9.65 -9.95
CA SER A 493 -19.58 -10.46 -8.82
C SER A 493 -18.60 -11.60 -8.60
N THR A 494 -17.99 -11.65 -7.41
CA THR A 494 -17.08 -12.72 -7.02
C THR A 494 -17.74 -13.58 -5.94
N GLU A 495 -17.62 -14.89 -6.06
CA GLU A 495 -18.01 -15.84 -5.00
C GLU A 495 -16.76 -16.26 -4.22
N ILE A 496 -16.73 -15.95 -2.93
CA ILE A 496 -15.61 -16.27 -2.02
C ILE A 496 -16.07 -17.30 -0.99
N SER A 497 -15.22 -18.29 -0.72
CA SER A 497 -15.47 -19.31 0.30
C SER A 497 -14.82 -18.91 1.63
N TYR A 498 -15.52 -19.17 2.73
CA TYR A 498 -15.00 -18.97 4.08
C TYR A 498 -15.43 -20.12 5.00
N THR A 499 -14.58 -20.43 5.97
CA THR A 499 -14.80 -21.48 6.97
C THR A 499 -14.76 -20.85 8.35
N PHE A 500 -15.81 -21.07 9.13
CA PHE A 500 -15.76 -20.86 10.58
C PHE A 500 -15.30 -22.15 11.24
N ASN A 501 -14.23 -22.07 12.01
CA ASN A 501 -13.67 -23.16 12.76
C ASN A 501 -12.88 -22.62 13.94
N ASP A 502 -12.95 -23.35 15.04
CA ASP A 502 -12.27 -23.00 16.28
C ASP A 502 -11.93 -24.31 16.96
N ASP A 503 -10.66 -24.50 17.31
CA ASP A 503 -10.17 -25.80 17.77
C ASP A 503 -10.17 -25.96 19.31
N ASP A 504 -10.55 -24.89 20.02
CA ASP A 504 -10.65 -24.75 21.47
C ASP A 504 -11.84 -25.48 22.11
N SER A 505 -11.95 -26.77 21.78
CA SER A 505 -12.91 -27.68 22.39
C SER A 505 -12.59 -27.89 23.88
N GLY A 506 -13.24 -27.10 24.74
CA GLY A 506 -12.98 -27.01 26.19
C GLY A 506 -12.63 -28.34 26.88
N THR A 507 -11.54 -28.35 27.65
CA THR A 507 -11.07 -29.54 28.35
C THR A 507 -11.83 -29.79 29.65
N GLY A 508 -12.91 -30.59 29.58
CA GLY A 508 -13.55 -31.18 30.75
C GLY A 508 -14.37 -30.19 31.60
N ASN A 509 -15.69 -30.24 31.45
CA ASN A 509 -16.67 -29.39 32.14
C ASN A 509 -16.55 -27.88 31.90
N GLN A 510 -15.94 -27.43 30.79
CA GLN A 510 -15.83 -26.00 30.48
C GLN A 510 -16.41 -25.68 29.10
N ASP A 511 -17.24 -24.63 29.09
CA ASP A 511 -17.86 -24.04 27.92
C ASP A 511 -16.78 -23.49 26.99
N GLY A 512 -16.58 -24.13 25.85
CA GLY A 512 -15.66 -23.66 24.81
C GLY A 512 -16.17 -22.41 24.13
N ASP A 513 -15.38 -21.88 23.21
CA ASP A 513 -15.66 -20.61 22.55
C ASP A 513 -17.02 -20.58 21.84
N VAL A 514 -17.63 -19.41 21.91
CA VAL A 514 -18.90 -19.11 21.27
C VAL A 514 -18.72 -17.85 20.44
N PHE A 515 -18.97 -17.99 19.15
CA PHE A 515 -18.84 -16.88 18.21
C PHE A 515 -20.22 -16.53 17.65
N SER A 516 -20.54 -15.25 17.65
CA SER A 516 -21.62 -14.65 16.88
C SER A 516 -20.99 -13.64 15.92
N VAL A 517 -21.08 -13.87 14.61
CA VAL A 517 -20.36 -13.12 13.59
C VAL A 517 -21.33 -12.50 12.61
N ASN A 518 -21.23 -11.20 12.44
CA ASN A 518 -21.88 -10.47 11.36
C ASN A 518 -21.02 -10.54 10.10
N ILE A 519 -21.67 -10.84 8.97
CA ILE A 519 -21.03 -10.98 7.67
C ILE A 519 -21.59 -9.89 6.76
N TYR A 520 -20.71 -9.04 6.27
CA TYR A 520 -20.99 -7.94 5.36
C TYR A 520 -20.27 -8.15 4.02
N GLN A 521 -20.55 -7.28 3.05
CA GLN A 521 -20.01 -7.33 1.71
C GLN A 521 -19.02 -6.18 1.47
N ASP A 522 -17.80 -6.49 1.03
CA ASP A 522 -16.86 -5.49 0.50
C ASP A 522 -17.26 -5.12 -0.93
N LEU A 523 -17.93 -3.97 -1.08
CA LEU A 523 -18.38 -3.45 -2.37
C LEU A 523 -17.24 -2.81 -3.20
N THR A 524 -15.99 -2.83 -2.72
CA THR A 524 -14.80 -2.38 -3.46
C THR A 524 -14.03 -3.55 -4.06
N PHE A 525 -13.67 -4.55 -3.26
CA PHE A 525 -12.83 -5.69 -3.67
C PHE A 525 -13.61 -6.98 -3.96
N GLY A 526 -14.89 -7.06 -3.61
CA GLY A 526 -15.70 -8.25 -3.90
C GLY A 526 -15.49 -9.41 -2.89
N THR A 527 -14.97 -9.13 -1.70
CA THR A 527 -14.69 -10.11 -0.64
C THR A 527 -15.64 -9.97 0.55
N PRO A 528 -15.75 -10.96 1.46
CA PRO A 528 -16.49 -10.79 2.70
C PRO A 528 -15.79 -9.87 3.69
N ILE A 529 -16.58 -9.31 4.62
CA ILE A 529 -16.12 -8.62 5.82
C ILE A 529 -16.78 -9.31 7.02
N PHE A 530 -15.98 -9.60 8.05
CA PHE A 530 -16.43 -10.26 9.28
C PHE A 530 -16.32 -9.29 10.45
N ASP A 531 -17.32 -9.36 11.33
CA ASP A 531 -17.43 -8.52 12.53
C ASP A 531 -17.93 -9.39 13.69
N LEU A 532 -17.13 -9.47 14.75
CA LEU A 532 -17.49 -10.24 15.94
C LEU A 532 -18.53 -9.47 16.75
N VAL A 533 -19.68 -10.09 16.98
CA VAL A 533 -20.72 -9.55 17.86
C VAL A 533 -20.33 -9.82 19.30
N GLU A 534 -19.51 -8.93 19.86
CA GLU A 534 -18.93 -9.06 21.21
C GLU A 534 -19.98 -9.37 22.29
N SER A 535 -21.16 -8.75 22.22
CA SER A 535 -22.21 -8.95 23.24
C SER A 535 -22.83 -10.36 23.26
N GLU A 536 -22.57 -11.15 22.22
CA GLU A 536 -23.08 -12.51 22.06
C GLU A 536 -21.96 -13.55 21.91
N SER A 537 -20.70 -13.11 22.03
CA SER A 537 -19.52 -13.94 21.87
C SER A 537 -18.75 -14.08 23.18
N SER A 538 -18.09 -15.21 23.37
CA SER A 538 -17.22 -15.49 24.51
C SER A 538 -16.05 -16.31 24.00
N THR A 539 -14.83 -15.79 24.17
CA THR A 539 -13.63 -16.36 23.54
C THR A 539 -12.48 -16.56 24.52
N SER A 540 -11.60 -17.51 24.21
CA SER A 540 -10.39 -17.87 24.93
C SER A 540 -9.43 -18.61 23.99
N CYS A 541 -8.12 -18.52 24.26
CA CYS A 541 -7.09 -19.36 23.63
C CYS A 541 -6.88 -19.31 22.10
N PRO A 542 -6.95 -18.12 21.45
CA PRO A 542 -6.71 -16.82 22.06
C PRO A 542 -7.99 -16.01 22.32
N TYR A 543 -7.88 -14.97 23.14
CA TYR A 543 -9.00 -14.02 23.28
C TYR A 543 -9.13 -13.17 22.02
N GLU A 544 -10.24 -13.35 21.29
CA GLU A 544 -10.55 -12.64 20.03
C GLU A 544 -11.66 -11.58 20.18
N GLY A 545 -12.19 -11.39 21.39
CA GLY A 545 -13.22 -10.41 21.70
C GLY A 545 -14.46 -11.01 22.36
N GLY A 546 -15.40 -10.13 22.75
CA GLY A 546 -16.55 -10.53 23.55
C GLY A 546 -16.20 -10.79 25.02
N TYR A 547 -16.92 -11.71 25.67
CA TYR A 547 -16.61 -12.07 27.05
C TYR A 547 -15.31 -12.87 27.10
N GLN A 548 -14.29 -12.34 27.77
CA GLN A 548 -13.03 -13.03 27.99
C GLN A 548 -13.24 -14.20 28.94
N ILE A 549 -13.24 -15.41 28.40
CA ILE A 549 -13.48 -16.63 29.15
C ILE A 549 -12.32 -16.89 30.12
N ASP A 550 -11.09 -16.69 29.67
CA ASP A 550 -9.88 -16.87 30.46
C ASP A 550 -9.51 -15.56 31.16
N ASN A 551 -10.02 -15.39 32.39
CA ASN A 551 -9.86 -14.16 33.17
C ASN A 551 -9.17 -14.41 34.54
N PRO A 552 -7.86 -14.71 34.53
CA PRO A 552 -7.09 -14.89 35.77
C PRO A 552 -6.83 -13.55 36.49
N ASP A 553 -6.75 -13.59 37.82
CA ASP A 553 -6.23 -12.49 38.64
C ASP A 553 -5.29 -13.01 39.75
N ILE A 554 -4.27 -12.22 40.10
CA ILE A 554 -3.33 -12.55 41.18
C ILE A 554 -2.94 -11.29 41.96
N SER A 555 -2.95 -11.39 43.28
CA SER A 555 -2.55 -10.28 44.16
C SER A 555 -1.92 -10.77 45.46
N PHE A 556 -1.16 -9.92 46.16
CA PHE A 556 -0.61 -10.25 47.48
C PHE A 556 -1.70 -10.18 48.55
N SER A 557 -2.00 -11.29 49.22
CA SER A 557 -3.19 -11.47 50.08
C SER A 557 -3.34 -10.40 51.19
N GLU A 558 -2.23 -9.99 51.82
CA GLU A 558 -2.29 -9.00 52.92
C GLU A 558 -2.65 -7.59 52.43
N SER A 559 -2.32 -7.26 51.19
CA SER A 559 -2.38 -5.89 50.67
C SER A 559 -3.40 -5.70 49.56
N GLY A 560 -3.79 -6.77 48.86
CA GLY A 560 -4.54 -6.71 47.61
C GLY A 560 -3.80 -5.93 46.51
N THR A 561 -2.48 -5.83 46.60
CA THR A 561 -1.65 -5.11 45.61
C THR A 561 -0.91 -6.10 44.72
N ILE A 562 -0.37 -5.58 43.62
CA ILE A 562 0.44 -6.34 42.66
C ILE A 562 1.95 -6.14 42.85
N ASN A 563 2.38 -5.36 43.86
CA ASN A 563 3.79 -5.10 44.15
C ASN A 563 4.10 -5.35 45.63
N LEU A 564 5.19 -6.05 45.93
CA LEU A 564 5.64 -6.31 47.30
C LEU A 564 7.14 -6.09 47.45
N THR A 565 7.57 -5.53 48.57
CA THR A 565 8.99 -5.42 48.91
C THR A 565 9.24 -6.14 50.23
N ILE A 566 10.19 -7.08 50.23
CA ILE A 566 10.57 -7.89 51.38
C ILE A 566 12.00 -7.56 51.76
N GLU A 567 12.18 -6.94 52.93
CA GLU A 567 13.49 -6.55 53.44
C GLU A 567 13.95 -7.46 54.58
N ASP A 568 15.24 -7.36 54.91
CA ASP A 568 15.86 -7.98 56.08
C ASP A 568 15.75 -9.52 56.15
N ILE A 569 15.69 -10.21 55.01
CA ILE A 569 15.72 -11.69 54.97
C ILE A 569 17.13 -12.15 55.38
N PRO A 570 17.34 -12.98 56.41
CA PRO A 570 18.69 -13.40 56.76
C PRO A 570 19.36 -14.21 55.62
N ASP A 571 20.64 -13.96 55.37
CA ASP A 571 21.43 -14.70 54.36
C ASP A 571 21.36 -16.23 54.58
N GLY A 572 20.97 -16.96 53.54
CA GLY A 572 20.78 -18.41 53.55
C GLY A 572 19.47 -18.92 54.15
N GLU A 573 18.59 -18.05 54.65
CA GLU A 573 17.26 -18.42 55.17
C GLU A 573 16.17 -18.27 54.08
N THR A 574 14.97 -18.77 54.38
CA THR A 574 13.77 -18.63 53.53
C THR A 574 12.88 -17.50 54.03
N SER A 575 12.15 -16.85 53.12
CA SER A 575 11.02 -15.97 53.47
C SER A 575 9.73 -16.50 52.84
N THR A 576 8.58 -16.25 53.47
CA THR A 576 7.26 -16.67 52.98
C THR A 576 6.30 -15.50 53.00
N PHE A 577 5.52 -15.34 51.93
CA PHE A 577 4.40 -14.40 51.82
C PHE A 577 3.22 -15.11 51.16
N GLU A 578 2.03 -14.53 51.22
CA GLU A 578 0.80 -15.12 50.69
C GLU A 578 0.30 -14.37 49.45
N VAL A 579 -0.21 -15.11 48.46
CA VAL A 579 -0.90 -14.58 47.28
C VAL A 579 -2.31 -15.15 47.16
N ASP A 580 -3.24 -14.33 46.68
CA ASP A 580 -4.57 -14.75 46.27
C ASP A 580 -4.57 -14.97 44.76
N ILE A 581 -5.03 -16.15 44.33
CA ILE A 581 -5.14 -16.53 42.92
C ILE A 581 -6.62 -16.68 42.59
N CYS A 582 -7.15 -15.80 41.75
CA CYS A 582 -8.58 -15.69 41.47
C CYS A 582 -8.90 -16.08 40.03
N ASN A 583 -10.08 -16.68 39.88
CA ASN A 583 -10.74 -16.89 38.60
C ASN A 583 -11.92 -15.92 38.53
N GLU A 584 -11.75 -14.83 37.78
CA GLU A 584 -12.77 -13.81 37.57
C GLU A 584 -13.73 -14.19 36.41
N SER A 585 -13.64 -15.43 35.92
CA SER A 585 -14.56 -15.98 34.93
C SER A 585 -15.81 -16.58 35.56
N ASP A 586 -16.93 -16.59 34.83
CA ASP A 586 -18.15 -17.33 35.18
C ASP A 586 -17.99 -18.85 35.10
N PHE A 587 -16.92 -19.33 34.45
CA PHE A 587 -16.64 -20.74 34.25
C PHE A 587 -15.56 -21.22 35.21
N ASP A 588 -15.65 -22.48 35.65
CA ASP A 588 -14.50 -23.15 36.28
C ASP A 588 -13.31 -23.06 35.32
N ARG A 589 -12.08 -22.79 35.79
CA ARG A 589 -10.87 -22.62 34.97
C ARG A 589 -9.64 -23.21 35.64
N GLU A 590 -8.68 -23.65 34.84
CA GLU A 590 -7.36 -24.08 35.31
C GLU A 590 -6.30 -23.14 34.73
N TYR A 591 -5.40 -22.65 35.58
CA TYR A 591 -4.34 -21.73 35.19
C TYR A 591 -2.97 -22.32 35.54
N PHE A 592 -1.93 -21.77 34.93
CA PHE A 592 -0.54 -22.12 35.17
C PHE A 592 0.19 -20.94 35.79
N VAL A 593 1.03 -21.23 36.78
CA VAL A 593 1.86 -20.24 37.50
C VAL A 593 3.33 -20.52 37.24
N TYR A 594 4.09 -19.50 36.89
CA TYR A 594 5.54 -19.59 36.73
C TYR A 594 6.25 -18.29 37.05
N VAL A 595 7.58 -18.37 37.17
CA VAL A 595 8.47 -17.20 37.27
C VAL A 595 9.23 -17.05 35.95
N PRO A 596 8.98 -15.98 35.18
CA PRO A 596 9.68 -15.72 33.93
C PRO A 596 11.19 -15.62 34.14
N LEU A 597 11.96 -16.26 33.26
CA LEU A 597 13.43 -16.32 33.38
C LEU A 597 14.05 -14.92 33.38
N GLU A 598 13.55 -14.04 32.52
CA GLU A 598 13.96 -12.65 32.37
C GLU A 598 13.75 -11.80 33.63
N SER A 599 12.77 -12.16 34.47
CA SER A 599 12.51 -11.48 35.75
C SER A 599 13.38 -12.00 36.89
N ASN A 600 14.07 -13.13 36.69
CA ASN A 600 14.80 -13.82 37.76
C ASN A 600 16.17 -14.34 37.31
N LEU A 601 16.95 -13.48 36.64
CA LEU A 601 18.28 -13.81 36.13
C LEU A 601 19.29 -14.15 37.24
N ASN A 602 19.05 -13.68 38.46
CA ASN A 602 19.89 -13.93 39.62
C ASN A 602 19.60 -15.28 40.32
N GLY A 603 18.60 -16.03 39.84
CA GLY A 603 18.32 -17.39 40.28
C GLY A 603 17.77 -17.49 41.70
N LEU A 604 16.83 -16.62 42.08
CA LEU A 604 16.02 -16.80 43.28
C LEU A 604 15.20 -18.08 43.15
N GLN A 605 15.18 -18.92 44.17
CA GLN A 605 14.31 -20.09 44.21
C GLN A 605 12.95 -19.66 44.76
N VAL A 606 11.88 -19.89 44.02
CA VAL A 606 10.50 -19.51 44.32
C VAL A 606 9.61 -20.77 44.26
N GLN A 607 8.84 -21.00 45.31
CA GLN A 607 7.95 -22.15 45.45
C GLN A 607 6.54 -21.69 45.83
N LEU A 608 5.52 -22.17 45.12
CA LEU A 608 4.10 -21.96 45.42
C LEU A 608 3.53 -23.20 46.10
N ALA A 609 2.98 -23.05 47.31
CA ALA A 609 2.51 -24.16 48.15
C ALA A 609 3.53 -25.31 48.27
N GLY A 610 4.82 -24.99 48.29
CA GLY A 610 5.94 -25.95 48.36
C GLY A 610 6.33 -26.60 47.02
N THR A 611 5.74 -26.18 45.90
CA THR A 611 6.09 -26.63 44.55
C THR A 611 6.93 -25.57 43.84
N PRO A 612 8.13 -25.87 43.34
CA PRO A 612 8.95 -24.91 42.61
C PRO A 612 8.25 -24.39 41.34
N ILE A 613 8.24 -23.06 41.16
CA ILE A 613 7.61 -22.40 40.01
C ILE A 613 8.63 -21.72 39.06
N ASN A 614 9.93 -21.87 39.31
CA ASN A 614 11.00 -21.50 38.37
C ASN A 614 11.19 -22.57 37.27
N VAL A 615 10.10 -23.05 36.70
CA VAL A 615 10.09 -24.09 35.67
C VAL A 615 9.59 -23.51 34.36
N THR A 616 10.10 -24.02 33.24
CA THR A 616 9.80 -23.48 31.90
C THR A 616 8.33 -23.58 31.53
N ASP A 617 7.63 -24.64 31.96
CA ASP A 617 6.26 -24.94 31.53
C ASP A 617 5.19 -24.51 32.56
N GLY A 618 5.61 -23.82 33.64
CA GLY A 618 4.74 -23.48 34.76
C GLY A 618 4.21 -24.66 35.58
N VAL A 619 3.40 -24.33 36.60
CA VAL A 619 2.75 -25.28 37.52
C VAL A 619 1.27 -24.99 37.57
N THR A 620 0.44 -26.00 37.41
CA THR A 620 -1.03 -25.85 37.47
C THR A 620 -1.52 -25.42 38.85
N THR A 621 -2.50 -24.51 38.89
CA THR A 621 -3.30 -24.16 40.07
C THR A 621 -4.31 -25.25 40.45
N GLY A 622 -4.55 -26.21 39.57
CA GLY A 622 -5.77 -27.01 39.53
C GLY A 622 -6.98 -26.17 39.11
N VAL A 623 -8.15 -26.80 39.09
CA VAL A 623 -9.42 -26.11 38.74
C VAL A 623 -9.84 -25.16 39.86
N ILE A 624 -9.94 -23.88 39.54
CA ILE A 624 -10.54 -22.81 40.35
C ILE A 624 -11.96 -22.58 39.84
N ALA A 625 -12.95 -22.66 40.74
CA ALA A 625 -14.34 -22.48 40.33
C ALA A 625 -14.61 -21.04 39.85
N GLY A 626 -15.57 -20.87 38.95
CA GLY A 626 -15.91 -19.54 38.43
C GLY A 626 -16.27 -18.54 39.52
N ASN A 627 -15.77 -17.31 39.41
CA ASN A 627 -15.90 -16.21 40.37
C ASN A 627 -15.42 -16.59 41.79
N THR A 628 -14.33 -17.36 41.90
CA THR A 628 -13.73 -17.75 43.19
C THR A 628 -12.21 -17.61 43.22
N CYS A 629 -11.63 -17.58 44.42
CA CYS A 629 -10.20 -17.47 44.63
C CYS A 629 -9.64 -18.63 45.48
N LEU A 630 -8.41 -19.02 45.19
CA LEU A 630 -7.51 -19.67 46.13
C LEU A 630 -6.88 -18.58 46.99
N GLU A 631 -7.45 -18.35 48.18
CA GLU A 631 -6.96 -17.33 49.12
C GLU A 631 -5.75 -17.84 49.93
N GLY A 632 -4.79 -16.95 50.17
CA GLY A 632 -3.69 -17.17 51.11
C GLY A 632 -2.71 -18.28 50.69
N VAL A 633 -2.36 -18.36 49.40
CA VAL A 633 -1.43 -19.39 48.91
C VAL A 633 0.01 -18.99 49.28
N ASP A 634 0.68 -19.83 50.07
CA ASP A 634 2.06 -19.62 50.48
C ASP A 634 3.03 -19.58 49.28
N VAL A 635 3.78 -18.50 49.14
CA VAL A 635 4.94 -18.37 48.27
C VAL A 635 6.20 -18.33 49.13
N THR A 636 7.08 -19.31 48.96
CA THR A 636 8.36 -19.40 49.68
C THR A 636 9.52 -19.07 48.76
N ILE A 637 10.35 -18.11 49.17
CA ILE A 637 11.55 -17.68 48.45
C ILE A 637 12.83 -18.04 49.21
N SER A 638 13.89 -18.35 48.48
CA SER A 638 15.23 -18.59 49.04
C SER A 638 16.33 -18.37 48.01
N GLN A 639 17.53 -18.01 48.48
CA GLN A 639 18.71 -17.95 47.62
C GLN A 639 19.08 -19.36 47.12
N THR A 640 19.60 -19.42 45.89
CA THR A 640 20.31 -20.63 45.45
C THR A 640 21.48 -20.89 46.39
N VAL A 641 21.65 -22.15 46.82
CA VAL A 641 22.71 -22.54 47.77
C VAL A 641 24.08 -22.07 47.28
N GLY A 642 24.72 -21.20 48.07
CA GLY A 642 26.05 -20.64 47.77
C GLY A 642 26.03 -19.42 46.84
N SER A 643 24.85 -18.87 46.52
CA SER A 643 24.73 -17.58 45.81
C SER A 643 25.31 -16.44 46.66
N PRO A 644 26.14 -15.54 46.09
CA PRO A 644 26.56 -14.31 46.74
C PRO A 644 25.54 -13.18 46.58
N GLU A 645 24.48 -13.38 45.78
CA GLU A 645 23.51 -12.33 45.47
C GLU A 645 22.58 -12.10 46.66
N LEU A 646 22.38 -10.82 46.98
CA LEU A 646 21.57 -10.39 48.12
C LEU A 646 20.36 -9.56 47.69
N ASN A 647 20.32 -9.08 46.44
CA ASN A 647 19.26 -8.22 45.95
C ASN A 647 18.62 -8.89 44.74
N TYR A 648 17.33 -9.14 44.87
CA TYR A 648 16.49 -9.66 43.81
C TYR A 648 15.38 -8.64 43.61
N GLU A 649 15.46 -7.89 42.51
CA GLU A 649 14.53 -6.81 42.19
C GLU A 649 13.67 -7.22 40.99
N ASP A 650 12.44 -6.72 40.94
CA ASP A 650 11.50 -6.92 39.82
C ASP A 650 11.22 -8.40 39.49
N VAL A 651 11.24 -9.29 40.50
CA VAL A 651 10.91 -10.71 40.29
C VAL A 651 9.42 -10.85 40.06
N LYS A 652 9.01 -11.49 38.96
CA LYS A 652 7.61 -11.66 38.59
C LYS A 652 7.10 -13.06 38.90
N ILE A 653 5.82 -13.14 39.28
CA ILE A 653 5.03 -14.37 39.25
C ILE A 653 3.88 -14.12 38.28
N GLU A 654 3.80 -14.94 37.24
CA GLU A 654 2.81 -14.81 36.19
C GLU A 654 1.84 -15.99 36.22
N LEU A 655 0.57 -15.67 36.02
CA LEU A 655 -0.56 -16.58 35.91
C LEU A 655 -1.09 -16.50 34.48
N PHE A 656 -1.17 -17.64 33.79
CA PHE A 656 -1.56 -17.72 32.38
C PHE A 656 -2.40 -18.97 32.09
N THR A 657 -3.06 -19.01 30.92
CA THR A 657 -3.82 -20.20 30.50
C THR A 657 -3.01 -21.15 29.62
N PRO A 658 -3.15 -22.47 29.79
CA PRO A 658 -2.24 -23.45 29.19
C PRO A 658 -2.19 -23.50 27.66
N CYS A 659 -3.22 -23.01 26.96
CA CYS A 659 -3.26 -22.90 25.49
C CYS A 659 -2.67 -21.59 24.96
N GLN A 660 -2.37 -20.62 25.82
CA GLN A 660 -1.81 -19.34 25.45
C GLN A 660 -0.51 -19.10 26.23
N PRO A 661 0.69 -19.20 25.63
CA PRO A 661 1.93 -18.92 26.36
C PRO A 661 1.90 -17.49 26.94
N GLY A 662 2.60 -17.26 28.05
CA GLY A 662 2.48 -16.08 28.93
C GLY A 662 2.84 -14.69 28.36
N PHE A 663 2.65 -14.44 27.06
CA PHE A 663 2.97 -13.17 26.39
C PHE A 663 1.74 -12.39 25.88
N GLU A 664 0.54 -12.77 26.30
CA GLU A 664 -0.74 -12.28 25.73
C GLU A 664 -1.67 -11.63 26.80
N PRO A 665 -2.75 -10.92 26.42
CA PRO A 665 -3.56 -10.11 27.36
C PRO A 665 -4.34 -10.90 28.43
N SER A 666 -4.31 -12.23 28.42
CA SER A 666 -4.91 -13.12 29.43
C SER A 666 -3.94 -13.50 30.56
N THR A 667 -2.91 -12.69 30.81
CA THR A 667 -1.92 -12.91 31.87
C THR A 667 -2.15 -11.99 33.07
N ALA A 668 -2.06 -12.54 34.28
CA ALA A 668 -2.08 -11.77 35.51
C ALA A 668 -0.72 -11.86 36.20
N VAL A 669 -0.21 -10.73 36.72
CA VAL A 669 1.18 -10.62 37.17
C VAL A 669 1.27 -9.91 38.52
N VAL A 670 2.04 -10.50 39.44
CA VAL A 670 2.57 -9.79 40.61
C VAL A 670 4.08 -9.67 40.53
N THR A 671 4.62 -8.55 41.04
CA THR A 671 6.05 -8.27 41.07
C THR A 671 6.52 -8.10 42.52
N PHE A 672 7.70 -8.60 42.87
CA PHE A 672 8.27 -8.37 44.18
C PHE A 672 9.78 -8.19 44.20
N ASP A 673 10.23 -7.48 45.22
CA ASP A 673 11.64 -7.34 45.58
C ASP A 673 11.94 -8.15 46.84
N ALA A 674 13.11 -8.78 46.88
CA ALA A 674 13.61 -9.53 48.02
C ALA A 674 15.06 -9.15 48.35
N PHE A 675 15.27 -8.59 49.54
CA PHE A 675 16.56 -8.15 50.03
C PHE A 675 17.05 -9.03 51.19
N PHE A 676 18.14 -9.75 50.93
CA PHE A 676 18.83 -10.57 51.92
C PHE A 676 19.91 -9.76 52.65
N SER A 677 20.06 -10.00 53.94
CA SER A 677 21.01 -9.29 54.79
C SER A 677 21.88 -10.26 55.58
N ASN A 678 23.19 -9.95 55.61
CA ASN A 678 24.13 -10.61 56.49
C ASN A 678 23.88 -10.13 57.91
N THR A 679 23.25 -10.96 58.74
CA THR A 679 23.22 -10.69 60.18
C THR A 679 24.63 -10.88 60.73
N LEU A 680 25.26 -9.79 61.20
CA LEU A 680 26.52 -9.86 61.94
C LEU A 680 26.25 -10.59 63.27
N SER A 681 26.38 -11.92 63.28
CA SER A 681 26.34 -12.70 64.53
C SER A 681 27.56 -12.35 65.39
N THR A 682 27.32 -12.08 66.67
CA THR A 682 28.32 -11.71 67.70
C THR A 682 29.18 -12.88 68.21
N ASP A 683 29.24 -14.00 67.51
CA ASP A 683 29.91 -15.21 68.00
C ASP A 683 31.45 -15.18 67.92
N GLU A 684 32.05 -14.19 67.22
CA GLU A 684 33.52 -14.08 67.11
C GLU A 684 34.24 -13.45 68.32
N LEU A 685 33.53 -12.95 69.34
CA LEU A 685 34.18 -12.34 70.52
C LEU A 685 34.45 -13.31 71.68
N ALA A 686 34.12 -14.60 71.53
CA ALA A 686 34.19 -15.57 72.63
C ALA A 686 34.83 -16.92 72.24
N SER A 687 36.02 -16.93 71.63
CA SER A 687 36.85 -18.14 71.70
C SER A 687 38.37 -17.91 71.66
N LYS A 688 39.02 -18.43 72.72
CA LYS A 688 40.45 -18.73 72.95
C LYS A 688 41.37 -17.63 73.49
N GLU A 689 41.57 -17.70 74.82
CA GLU A 689 42.76 -17.22 75.52
C GLU A 689 44.04 -17.75 74.86
N ASN A 690 44.97 -16.87 74.51
CA ASN A 690 46.19 -17.15 73.75
C ASN A 690 47.29 -17.93 74.53
N GLY A 691 46.97 -18.58 75.65
CA GLY A 691 47.91 -19.41 76.43
C GLY A 691 49.19 -18.69 76.92
N ILE A 692 49.18 -17.35 76.92
CA ILE A 692 50.23 -16.47 77.43
C ILE A 692 49.55 -15.46 78.36
N LYS A 693 49.90 -15.52 79.65
CA LYS A 693 49.48 -14.54 80.66
C LYS A 693 50.67 -13.66 81.00
N LEU A 694 50.45 -12.34 81.04
CA LEU A 694 51.49 -11.36 81.36
C LEU A 694 51.02 -10.46 82.49
N TYR A 695 51.77 -10.42 83.59
CA TYR A 695 51.42 -9.60 84.74
C TYR A 695 52.65 -9.02 85.47
N PRO A 696 52.54 -7.79 86.01
CA PRO A 696 51.43 -6.87 85.79
C PRO A 696 51.42 -6.34 84.34
N ASN A 697 50.22 -6.08 83.81
CA ASN A 697 50.02 -5.36 82.56
C ASN A 697 48.93 -4.32 82.80
N PRO A 698 49.24 -3.00 82.83
CA PRO A 698 50.52 -2.37 82.45
C PRO A 698 51.69 -2.61 83.44
N ASN A 699 52.94 -2.45 82.99
CA ASN A 699 54.15 -2.53 83.84
C ASN A 699 55.17 -1.39 83.58
N ASN A 700 56.30 -1.38 84.30
CA ASN A 700 57.38 -0.40 84.14
C ASN A 700 58.61 -0.95 83.38
N GLY A 701 58.43 -2.02 82.60
CA GLY A 701 59.50 -2.78 81.95
C GLY A 701 59.94 -4.03 82.70
N GLN A 702 59.41 -4.29 83.91
CA GLN A 702 59.52 -5.55 84.65
C GLN A 702 58.18 -6.29 84.64
N PHE A 703 58.15 -7.52 84.17
CA PHE A 703 56.93 -8.33 84.17
C PHE A 703 57.24 -9.83 84.17
N THR A 704 56.25 -10.58 84.64
CA THR A 704 56.26 -12.03 84.63
C THR A 704 55.40 -12.54 83.48
N ILE A 705 55.90 -13.54 82.77
CA ILE A 705 55.15 -14.29 81.77
C ILE A 705 54.86 -15.67 82.33
N GLU A 706 53.60 -16.08 82.27
CA GLU A 706 53.15 -17.43 82.56
C GLU A 706 52.61 -18.05 81.27
N LEU A 707 53.12 -19.23 80.93
CA LEU A 707 52.77 -19.98 79.75
C LEU A 707 52.01 -21.24 80.16
N ASP A 708 50.89 -21.51 79.48
CA ASP A 708 50.20 -22.78 79.64
C ASP A 708 50.98 -23.85 78.83
N ASP A 709 51.94 -24.51 79.49
CA ASP A 709 52.73 -25.68 79.04
C ASP A 709 53.77 -25.43 77.93
N LEU A 710 55.05 -25.23 78.30
CA LEU A 710 56.18 -25.14 77.36
C LEU A 710 56.80 -26.53 77.08
N SER A 711 56.27 -27.24 76.08
CA SER A 711 56.68 -28.60 75.73
C SER A 711 57.93 -28.70 74.81
N GLU A 712 58.34 -27.60 74.18
CA GLU A 712 59.49 -27.57 73.26
C GLU A 712 60.33 -26.27 73.38
N MET A 713 61.58 -26.31 72.91
CA MET A 713 62.42 -25.11 72.88
C MET A 713 61.79 -24.06 71.96
N SER A 714 61.51 -22.88 72.50
CA SER A 714 60.80 -21.81 71.78
C SER A 714 61.54 -20.49 71.91
N THR A 715 61.47 -19.66 70.86
CA THR A 715 62.08 -18.32 70.88
C THR A 715 61.03 -17.31 71.33
N LEU A 716 61.34 -16.57 72.39
CA LEU A 716 60.52 -15.46 72.86
C LEU A 716 61.13 -14.14 72.42
N GLN A 717 60.34 -13.30 71.77
CA GLN A 717 60.73 -11.99 71.26
C GLN A 717 59.74 -10.92 71.72
N VAL A 718 60.25 -9.72 71.98
CA VAL A 718 59.44 -8.54 72.27
C VAL A 718 59.79 -7.46 71.25
N HIS A 719 58.77 -6.93 70.58
CA HIS A 719 58.89 -5.85 69.61
C HIS A 719 58.12 -4.62 70.10
N ASP A 720 58.58 -3.42 69.73
CA ASP A 720 57.75 -2.22 69.83
C ASP A 720 56.73 -2.15 68.68
N LEU A 721 55.79 -1.20 68.72
CA LEU A 721 54.76 -1.04 67.68
C LEU A 721 55.31 -0.72 66.28
N THR A 722 56.58 -0.29 66.16
CA THR A 722 57.22 -0.08 64.85
C THR A 722 57.83 -1.37 64.28
N GLY A 723 57.74 -2.48 65.02
CA GLY A 723 58.31 -3.78 64.64
C GLY A 723 59.79 -3.93 64.99
N ARG A 724 60.39 -3.00 65.72
CA ARG A 724 61.79 -3.11 66.15
C ARG A 724 61.90 -4.09 67.32
N LEU A 725 62.83 -5.04 67.23
CA LEU A 725 63.10 -6.03 68.28
C LEU A 725 63.79 -5.37 69.48
N VAL A 726 63.19 -5.54 70.66
CA VAL A 726 63.60 -4.91 71.94
C VAL A 726 64.18 -5.94 72.91
N TYR A 727 63.72 -7.20 72.84
CA TYR A 727 64.25 -8.28 73.67
C TYR A 727 64.08 -9.62 72.95
N GLN A 728 65.03 -10.54 73.12
CA GLN A 728 64.94 -11.90 72.62
C GLN A 728 65.63 -12.90 73.55
N THR A 729 64.99 -14.04 73.78
CA THR A 729 65.60 -15.18 74.48
C THR A 729 65.08 -16.51 73.94
N ILE A 730 65.78 -17.60 74.25
CA ILE A 730 65.34 -18.98 73.96
C ILE A 730 64.89 -19.60 75.28
N LEU A 731 63.67 -20.13 75.30
CA LEU A 731 63.10 -20.83 76.43
C LEU A 731 63.29 -22.33 76.24
N THR A 732 63.80 -23.02 77.27
CA THR A 732 63.92 -24.48 77.29
C THR A 732 62.74 -25.12 78.01
N PRO A 733 62.26 -26.31 77.57
CA PRO A 733 61.16 -27.00 78.23
C PRO A 733 61.38 -27.24 79.73
N GLY A 734 60.32 -27.11 80.53
CA GLY A 734 60.34 -27.39 81.98
C GLY A 734 60.37 -26.18 82.91
N SER A 735 60.11 -24.97 82.39
CA SER A 735 59.77 -23.80 83.20
C SER A 735 58.63 -23.05 82.51
N ASP A 736 57.55 -22.78 83.23
CA ASP A 736 56.33 -22.17 82.68
C ASP A 736 56.17 -20.71 83.10
N ILE A 737 57.04 -20.22 84.00
CA ILE A 737 57.02 -18.84 84.53
C ILE A 737 58.39 -18.20 84.33
N PHE A 738 58.41 -17.01 83.73
CA PHE A 738 59.63 -16.27 83.39
C PHE A 738 59.51 -14.81 83.79
N ASP A 739 60.46 -14.33 84.60
CA ASP A 739 60.61 -12.90 84.89
C ASP A 739 61.51 -12.24 83.85
N LEU A 740 61.03 -11.14 83.28
CA LEU A 740 61.73 -10.40 82.25
C LEU A 740 61.88 -8.93 82.63
N GLN A 741 63.05 -8.39 82.26
CA GLN A 741 63.39 -6.97 82.36
C GLN A 741 63.81 -6.48 80.98
N LEU A 742 63.07 -5.51 80.44
CA LEU A 742 63.50 -4.81 79.22
C LEU A 742 64.67 -3.87 79.57
N GLU A 743 65.73 -3.87 78.75
CA GLU A 743 66.95 -3.06 79.00
C GLU A 743 66.73 -1.55 78.84
N SER A 744 65.70 -1.12 78.09
CA SER A 744 65.33 0.29 77.93
C SER A 744 63.94 0.57 78.51
N GLY A 745 63.85 1.42 79.54
CA GLY A 745 62.58 1.88 80.15
C GLY A 745 61.76 2.84 79.28
N ALA A 746 61.61 2.55 77.99
CA ALA A 746 60.83 3.35 77.07
C ALA A 746 59.33 3.04 77.23
N LYS A 747 58.56 4.05 77.63
CA LYS A 747 57.09 3.97 77.79
C LYS A 747 56.44 3.73 76.44
N GLY A 748 55.50 2.80 76.35
CA GLY A 748 54.82 2.47 75.11
C GLY A 748 54.18 1.08 75.10
N MET A 749 53.49 0.76 74.01
CA MET A 749 52.95 -0.59 73.79
C MET A 749 53.98 -1.48 73.10
N TYR A 750 53.97 -2.74 73.50
CA TYR A 750 54.86 -3.78 73.02
C TYR A 750 54.07 -5.02 72.63
N ILE A 751 54.63 -5.76 71.68
CA ILE A 751 54.10 -7.03 71.21
C ILE A 751 55.09 -8.11 71.62
N LEU A 752 54.64 -9.04 72.44
CA LEU A 752 55.36 -10.25 72.77
C LEU A 752 54.95 -11.36 71.83
N SER A 753 55.92 -12.04 71.23
CA SER A 753 55.71 -13.20 70.37
C SER A 753 56.55 -14.38 70.85
N LEU A 754 55.91 -15.55 70.99
CA LEU A 754 56.56 -16.82 71.26
C LEU A 754 56.45 -17.71 70.02
N SER A 755 57.58 -18.13 69.46
CA SER A 755 57.64 -18.96 68.25
C SER A 755 58.35 -20.28 68.53
N GLY A 756 57.61 -21.38 68.42
CA GLY A 756 58.11 -22.77 68.37
C GLY A 756 58.21 -23.28 66.93
N ASN A 757 58.43 -24.58 66.72
CA ASN A 757 58.69 -25.11 65.37
C ASN A 757 57.48 -24.96 64.43
N ASP A 758 56.24 -25.03 64.94
CA ASP A 758 55.00 -24.96 64.13
C ASP A 758 53.91 -24.03 64.71
N ARG A 759 54.21 -23.22 65.75
CA ARG A 759 53.21 -22.34 66.39
C ARG A 759 53.81 -20.99 66.80
N GLN A 760 53.10 -19.91 66.46
CA GLN A 760 53.39 -18.56 66.93
C GLN A 760 52.23 -18.05 67.79
N ARG A 761 52.52 -17.66 69.03
CA ARG A 761 51.56 -17.04 69.96
C ARG A 761 51.95 -15.59 70.19
N VAL A 762 50.97 -14.69 70.27
CA VAL A 762 51.23 -13.25 70.41
C VAL A 762 50.39 -12.64 71.52
N GLN A 763 51.00 -11.82 72.36
CA GLN A 763 50.33 -11.06 73.43
C GLN A 763 50.80 -9.60 73.42
N ARG A 764 49.85 -8.67 73.49
CA ARG A 764 50.14 -7.24 73.62
C ARG A 764 50.21 -6.83 75.08
N PHE A 765 51.16 -5.96 75.42
CA PHE A 765 51.26 -5.37 76.75
C PHE A 765 51.75 -3.93 76.70
N THR A 766 51.50 -3.19 77.77
CA THR A 766 51.83 -1.76 77.86
C THR A 766 52.83 -1.51 78.97
N THR A 767 53.84 -0.70 78.68
CA THR A 767 54.76 -0.17 79.69
C THR A 767 54.58 1.34 79.87
N TYR A 768 54.67 1.84 81.11
CA TYR A 768 54.37 3.25 81.45
C TYR A 768 55.48 3.98 82.19
#